data_AF-A0A662YBU7-F1
#
_entry.id   AF-A0A662YBU7-F1
#
_cell.length_a   1.000
_cell.length_b   1.000
_cell.length_c   1.000
_cell.angle_alpha   90.00
_cell.angle_beta   90.00
_cell.angle_gamma   90.00
#
_symmetry.space_group_name_H-M   'P 1'
#
loop_
_entity.id
_entity.type
_entity.pdbx_description
1 polymer ?
#
loop_
_entity_poly.entity_id
_entity_poly.type
_entity_poly.pdbx_seq_one_letter_code
_entity_poly.pdbx_strand_id
1 'polypeptide(L)'
;MGKKSKASSRPAGQASGRKRKAGFLGFQSGEIAFIEDEMAALAAEYGLQLDGDVASHVRERSSAKKSKARRRQLPQKADTVSTKASSTPTPSSASRIRLLAATETIKSTKRKKTNEDKDALGPVDEQKLVLSLLVTVLPDTCALRACAVPGCSCVNGSRSMGFPEQQDGEDKAQDTLKFAQCLKCQHGVLQHTVTLREDADVAATLPSGGQRLLVALYQLIRLARLASSVYKSRIWTKSALDRLGLLLAHLKRQFATGGTQNGQKSAGELRQEMQLLTELQTQLRKAQQAVATGARDELPILLACICDQMYFQTYYAALVLYGRASGTVPAPDVYLKELESFTPESATQLEGFLNTELLSSDLVDALALPLASSSSQDELARERLRAVEQERENPLLTIYHARLREGIRLFYEEGVGMGGEMDVVLNGSDTTTSTTARPKNSKKKPQKKHYRREKNSTSNSKGQADEGSTSTLTEMPSYPLLAQWRNNCRDWCCHLYAYATPTREALKLLTKYGPIVEIGAGTGYWSSLLQREGVDVLAFDKCPPNVEDATANAYHGHVPPFCSVARGGPEVLGNSENDMAGRSLLLCYPPPGDAMAVRSVQLFQGDVVLHVGEWQGDTGDRRFEAELQRRFVLEQQLELPNWGNSAYALTVWRRKTKEVPAVAWRAMSCFHCGKTLADAAAECEPLRRCVICKTNAYCSTSCAQQDARAHAAEHAKRLVFLDETSSVHAFENDAYYRELKELDLDDAVVAVKSDWNALTKSSEATRDGSDSDSDEELSEDEQPAKTAGFAFNFQA
;
A
#
# COMPACT_ATOMS: atom_id res chain seq x y z
N MET A 1 41.11 89.62 -10.34
CA MET A 1 40.31 89.36 -9.11
C MET A 1 40.20 87.85 -8.90
N GLY A 2 40.38 87.36 -7.66
CA GLY A 2 40.03 86.00 -7.18
C GLY A 2 41.02 84.87 -7.55
N LYS A 3 42.11 84.60 -6.82
CA LYS A 3 42.31 83.80 -5.58
C LYS A 3 42.06 82.26 -5.68
N LYS A 4 43.14 81.54 -5.26
CA LYS A 4 43.33 80.10 -4.91
C LYS A 4 43.58 79.15 -6.10
N SER A 5 44.80 78.66 -6.44
CA SER A 5 45.90 78.01 -5.68
C SER A 5 45.41 76.84 -4.81
N LYS A 6 45.91 75.59 -4.87
CA LYS A 6 47.23 75.05 -5.27
C LYS A 6 47.09 73.54 -5.55
N ALA A 7 47.87 73.03 -6.49
CA ALA A 7 48.12 71.60 -6.72
C ALA A 7 49.25 71.06 -5.82
N SER A 8 49.23 69.74 -5.56
CA SER A 8 50.39 68.87 -5.26
C SER A 8 49.87 67.41 -5.30
N SER A 9 50.00 66.60 -6.36
CA SER A 9 51.22 65.94 -6.90
C SER A 9 51.93 65.09 -5.82
N ARG A 10 52.04 63.75 -5.90
CA ARG A 10 52.84 62.89 -6.82
C ARG A 10 52.72 61.42 -6.33
N PRO A 11 53.30 60.37 -6.99
CA PRO A 11 53.44 60.09 -8.43
C PRO A 11 53.14 58.61 -8.79
N ALA A 12 53.26 58.30 -10.08
CA ALA A 12 52.96 57.04 -10.77
C ALA A 12 54.13 56.03 -10.86
N GLY A 13 53.79 54.79 -11.22
CA GLY A 13 54.66 53.74 -11.80
C GLY A 13 54.68 52.48 -10.93
N GLN A 14 54.42 51.25 -11.38
CA GLN A 14 54.57 50.64 -12.70
C GLN A 14 53.58 49.47 -12.89
N ALA A 15 53.33 49.14 -14.15
CA ALA A 15 52.44 48.08 -14.63
C ALA A 15 53.05 46.68 -14.53
N SER A 16 52.21 45.66 -14.29
CA SER A 16 52.39 44.29 -14.84
C SER A 16 51.17 43.39 -14.55
N GLY A 17 50.51 42.92 -15.62
CA GLY A 17 49.85 41.60 -15.73
C GLY A 17 48.59 41.27 -14.93
N ARG A 18 47.39 41.56 -15.48
CA ARG A 18 46.12 40.95 -15.02
C ARG A 18 45.79 39.69 -15.84
N LYS A 19 45.95 38.51 -15.23
CA LYS A 19 45.31 37.25 -15.69
C LYS A 19 43.85 37.22 -15.21
N ARG A 20 42.90 37.05 -16.13
CA ARG A 20 41.48 36.80 -15.84
C ARG A 20 41.31 35.36 -15.34
N LYS A 21 40.65 35.16 -14.19
CA LYS A 21 40.10 33.85 -13.78
C LYS A 21 38.65 33.74 -14.25
N ALA A 22 38.32 32.60 -14.83
CA ALA A 22 37.03 32.26 -15.40
C ALA A 22 36.03 31.76 -14.36
N GLY A 23 34.76 32.13 -14.55
CA GLY A 23 33.56 31.32 -14.29
C GLY A 23 33.27 30.83 -12.88
N PHE A 24 32.49 31.59 -12.12
CA PHE A 24 31.74 31.05 -10.97
C PHE A 24 30.29 30.82 -11.43
N LEU A 25 29.90 29.55 -11.64
CA LEU A 25 28.50 29.15 -11.79
C LEU A 25 27.93 28.98 -10.38
N GLY A 26 27.00 29.85 -9.98
CA GLY A 26 26.42 29.85 -8.64
C GLY A 26 25.32 28.79 -8.50
N PHE A 27 25.69 27.58 -8.09
CA PHE A 27 24.74 26.57 -7.60
C PHE A 27 24.38 26.85 -6.14
N GLN A 28 23.12 26.63 -5.77
CA GLN A 28 22.70 26.68 -4.36
C GLN A 28 23.28 25.50 -3.60
N SER A 29 23.46 25.62 -2.28
CA SER A 29 24.06 24.57 -1.44
C SER A 29 23.35 23.21 -1.54
N GLY A 30 22.03 23.21 -1.75
CA GLY A 30 21.26 21.98 -2.00
C GLY A 30 21.53 21.34 -3.36
N GLU A 31 21.77 22.15 -4.40
CA GLU A 31 22.12 21.64 -5.75
C GLU A 31 23.54 21.05 -5.76
N ILE A 32 24.47 21.66 -5.01
CA ILE A 32 25.83 21.14 -4.85
C ILE A 32 25.80 19.80 -4.11
N ALA A 33 25.05 19.69 -3.01
CA ALA A 33 24.90 18.44 -2.27
C ALA A 33 24.28 17.33 -3.14
N PHE A 34 23.28 17.69 -3.96
CA PHE A 34 22.70 16.76 -4.93
C PHE A 34 23.73 16.30 -5.96
N ILE A 35 24.48 17.21 -6.58
CA ILE A 35 25.51 16.86 -7.58
C ILE A 35 26.63 16.00 -6.96
N GLU A 36 27.04 16.28 -5.72
CA GLU A 36 28.04 15.49 -5.01
C GLU A 36 27.53 14.08 -4.69
N ASP A 37 26.28 13.96 -4.23
CA ASP A 37 25.64 12.68 -3.96
C ASP A 37 25.44 11.88 -5.26
N GLU A 38 25.17 12.56 -6.37
CA GLU A 38 25.10 11.99 -7.73
C GLU A 38 26.47 11.50 -8.21
N MET A 39 27.51 12.32 -8.08
CA MET A 39 28.88 11.92 -8.40
C MET A 39 29.30 10.73 -7.55
N ALA A 40 28.95 10.71 -6.27
CA ALA A 40 29.24 9.59 -5.37
C ALA A 40 28.43 8.33 -5.72
N ALA A 41 27.16 8.48 -6.09
CA ALA A 41 26.34 7.39 -6.58
C ALA A 41 26.96 6.79 -7.85
N LEU A 42 27.26 7.62 -8.84
CA LEU A 42 27.83 7.21 -10.11
C LEU A 42 29.23 6.62 -9.91
N ALA A 43 30.07 7.20 -9.05
CA ALA A 43 31.39 6.65 -8.80
C ALA A 43 31.33 5.29 -8.08
N ALA A 44 30.44 5.11 -7.10
CA ALA A 44 30.20 3.82 -6.48
C ALA A 44 29.60 2.81 -7.48
N GLU A 45 28.70 3.27 -8.34
CA GLU A 45 28.02 2.49 -9.37
C GLU A 45 28.98 2.06 -10.50
N TYR A 46 30.00 2.88 -10.80
CA TYR A 46 30.98 2.67 -11.87
C TYR A 46 32.37 2.24 -11.37
N GLY A 47 32.56 1.99 -10.07
CA GLY A 47 33.86 1.61 -9.51
C GLY A 47 34.95 2.69 -9.65
N LEU A 48 34.55 3.96 -9.75
CA LEU A 48 35.45 5.10 -9.92
C LEU A 48 35.87 5.66 -8.55
N GLN A 49 37.10 6.19 -8.47
CA GLN A 49 37.56 6.90 -7.28
C GLN A 49 36.88 8.26 -7.19
N LEU A 50 36.29 8.56 -6.03
CA LEU A 50 35.72 9.86 -5.71
C LEU A 50 36.81 10.84 -5.29
N ASP A 51 36.63 12.10 -5.68
CA ASP A 51 37.42 13.21 -5.15
C ASP A 51 37.29 13.31 -3.62
N GLY A 52 38.39 13.64 -2.94
CA GLY A 52 38.48 13.61 -1.48
C GLY A 52 37.49 14.55 -0.78
N ASP A 53 37.23 15.72 -1.36
CA ASP A 53 36.34 16.73 -0.77
C ASP A 53 34.88 16.29 -0.91
N VAL A 54 34.51 15.80 -2.10
CA VAL A 54 33.18 15.23 -2.37
C VAL A 54 32.92 14.02 -1.47
N ALA A 55 33.91 13.14 -1.32
CA ALA A 55 33.81 11.97 -0.45
C ALA A 55 33.62 12.37 1.02
N SER A 56 34.26 13.43 1.50
CA SER A 56 34.09 13.93 2.87
C SER A 56 32.69 14.49 3.10
N HIS A 57 32.20 15.36 2.22
CA HIS A 57 30.87 15.95 2.33
C HIS A 57 29.76 14.88 2.33
N VAL A 58 29.88 13.88 1.44
CA VAL A 58 28.93 12.75 1.38
C VAL A 58 28.99 11.90 2.66
N ARG A 59 30.19 11.65 3.19
CA ARG A 59 30.37 10.88 4.44
C ARG A 59 29.80 11.60 5.65
N GLU A 60 30.02 12.90 5.79
CA GLU A 60 29.46 13.71 6.88
C GLU A 60 27.93 13.72 6.86
N ARG A 61 27.32 13.85 5.67
CA ARG A 61 25.86 13.72 5.51
C ARG A 61 25.36 12.32 5.88
N SER A 62 26.10 11.27 5.51
CA SER A 62 25.74 9.88 5.84
C SER A 62 25.89 9.55 7.32
N SER A 63 26.89 10.12 8.01
CA SER A 63 27.13 9.88 9.43
C SER A 63 26.16 10.64 10.33
N ALA A 64 25.67 11.81 9.89
CA ALA A 64 24.57 12.55 10.53
C ALA A 64 23.24 11.77 10.50
N LYS A 65 22.94 11.05 9.40
CA LYS A 65 21.79 10.14 9.32
C LYS A 65 21.93 8.96 10.30
N LYS A 66 23.12 8.35 10.38
CA LYS A 66 23.41 7.24 11.31
C LYS A 66 23.43 7.65 12.79
N SER A 67 23.88 8.86 13.11
CA SER A 67 23.91 9.36 14.49
C SER A 67 22.52 9.72 15.03
N LYS A 68 21.60 10.18 14.17
CA LYS A 68 20.17 10.33 14.52
C LYS A 68 19.51 8.99 14.83
N ALA A 69 19.76 7.95 14.03
CA ALA A 69 19.25 6.60 14.27
C ALA A 69 19.79 5.98 15.59
N ARG A 70 21.07 6.24 15.92
CA ARG A 70 21.71 5.72 17.13
C ARG A 70 21.35 6.49 18.41
N ARG A 71 20.94 7.76 18.31
CA ARG A 71 20.58 8.62 19.46
C ARG A 71 19.19 8.30 20.05
N ARG A 72 18.38 7.48 19.39
CA ARG A 72 17.09 6.98 19.92
C ARG A 72 17.20 5.69 20.77
N GLN A 73 18.39 5.09 20.89
CA GLN A 73 18.64 4.09 21.95
C GLN A 73 18.94 4.83 23.27
N LEU A 74 17.92 4.97 24.11
CA LEU A 74 18.06 5.51 25.46
C LEU A 74 19.05 4.67 26.28
N PRO A 75 19.95 5.28 27.08
CA PRO A 75 20.86 4.54 27.94
C PRO A 75 20.08 3.90 29.10
N GLN A 76 20.23 2.59 29.26
CA GLN A 76 19.78 1.89 30.48
C GLN A 76 20.55 2.45 31.67
N LYS A 77 19.84 3.05 32.63
CA LYS A 77 20.42 3.41 33.93
C LYS A 77 20.77 2.13 34.68
N ALA A 78 22.03 2.02 35.09
CA ALA A 78 22.51 1.01 36.02
C ALA A 78 22.04 1.37 37.43
N ASP A 79 21.18 0.54 38.03
CA ASP A 79 20.83 0.65 39.44
C ASP A 79 21.61 -0.37 40.27
N THR A 80 22.12 0.15 41.39
CA THR A 80 23.01 -0.53 42.33
C THR A 80 22.16 -1.19 43.43
N VAL A 81 22.55 -2.40 43.81
CA VAL A 81 21.87 -3.30 44.75
C VAL A 81 21.71 -2.71 46.17
N SER A 82 20.52 -2.85 46.77
CA SER A 82 20.36 -3.10 48.20
C SER A 82 19.05 -3.84 48.53
N THR A 83 19.13 -4.72 49.52
CA THR A 83 18.26 -5.86 49.86
C THR A 83 17.04 -5.52 50.74
N LYS A 84 15.86 -6.13 50.47
CA LYS A 84 15.13 -7.07 51.38
C LYS A 84 13.68 -7.38 50.91
N ALA A 85 13.43 -8.68 50.68
CA ALA A 85 12.20 -9.50 50.74
C ALA A 85 10.77 -8.88 50.71
N SER A 86 9.96 -9.25 49.70
CA SER A 86 8.84 -10.21 49.85
C SER A 86 8.28 -10.60 48.46
N SER A 87 7.67 -11.77 48.39
CA SER A 87 7.41 -12.61 47.21
C SER A 87 6.20 -12.21 46.35
N THR A 88 6.39 -12.08 45.04
CA THR A 88 5.39 -12.31 43.96
C THR A 88 6.15 -12.52 42.63
N PRO A 89 5.62 -13.30 41.66
CA PRO A 89 6.40 -13.79 40.53
C PRO A 89 6.76 -12.66 39.56
N THR A 90 8.04 -12.52 39.26
CA THR A 90 8.56 -11.58 38.26
C THR A 90 8.24 -12.08 36.84
N PRO A 91 7.93 -11.18 35.88
CA PRO A 91 7.78 -11.56 34.49
C PRO A 91 9.15 -11.91 33.90
N SER A 92 9.24 -13.08 33.31
CA SER A 92 10.42 -13.59 32.60
C SER A 92 10.91 -12.61 31.54
N SER A 93 12.23 -12.56 31.33
CA SER A 93 12.89 -11.84 30.24
C SER A 93 12.13 -12.02 28.92
N ALA A 94 11.67 -10.93 28.31
CA ALA A 94 10.99 -10.99 27.02
C ALA A 94 11.90 -11.67 25.99
N SER A 95 11.52 -12.88 25.57
CA SER A 95 12.19 -13.62 24.51
C SER A 95 12.16 -12.80 23.22
N ARG A 96 13.31 -12.69 22.53
CA ARG A 96 13.38 -12.01 21.22
C ARG A 96 12.36 -12.62 20.26
N ILE A 97 11.68 -11.76 19.50
CA ILE A 97 10.78 -12.16 18.42
C ILE A 97 11.64 -12.78 17.31
N ARG A 98 11.23 -13.95 16.83
CA ARG A 98 11.86 -14.63 15.69
C ARG A 98 10.83 -14.99 14.65
N LEU A 99 11.08 -14.61 13.41
CA LEU A 99 10.24 -15.03 12.30
C LEU A 99 10.51 -16.51 11.97
N LEU A 100 9.49 -17.23 11.54
CA LEU A 100 9.68 -18.54 10.93
C LEU A 100 10.45 -18.33 9.63
N ALA A 101 11.72 -18.76 9.61
CA ALA A 101 12.51 -18.75 8.39
C ALA A 101 11.76 -19.54 7.31
N ALA A 102 11.36 -18.87 6.23
CA ALA A 102 10.82 -19.52 5.05
C ALA A 102 11.91 -20.43 4.49
N THR A 103 11.76 -21.74 4.65
CA THR A 103 12.75 -22.72 4.16
C THR A 103 12.78 -22.87 2.63
N GLU A 104 12.24 -21.91 1.87
CA GLU A 104 12.24 -21.92 0.41
C GLU A 104 12.81 -20.65 -0.23
N THR A 105 13.69 -19.92 0.48
CA THR A 105 14.57 -18.95 -0.20
C THR A 105 15.65 -19.71 -0.95
N ILE A 106 15.27 -20.16 -2.15
CA ILE A 106 16.13 -20.67 -3.21
C ILE A 106 16.93 -21.91 -2.77
N LYS A 107 16.58 -23.06 -3.38
CA LYS A 107 17.59 -24.04 -3.76
C LYS A 107 18.59 -23.35 -4.70
N SER A 108 19.42 -22.47 -4.18
CA SER A 108 20.73 -22.16 -4.72
C SER A 108 21.47 -23.47 -4.60
N THR A 109 21.43 -24.26 -5.67
CA THR A 109 22.54 -25.09 -6.16
C THR A 109 23.39 -25.87 -5.14
N LYS A 110 22.90 -26.20 -3.95
CA LYS A 110 23.47 -27.25 -3.11
C LYS A 110 22.75 -28.54 -3.44
N ARG A 111 23.24 -29.17 -4.52
CA ARG A 111 23.06 -30.59 -4.80
C ARG A 111 23.20 -31.37 -3.49
N LYS A 112 22.28 -32.30 -3.25
CA LYS A 112 22.29 -33.25 -2.14
C LYS A 112 23.67 -33.92 -2.11
N LYS A 113 24.53 -33.59 -1.13
CA LYS A 113 25.81 -34.27 -0.93
C LYS A 113 25.50 -35.70 -0.47
N THR A 114 25.47 -36.63 -1.40
CA THR A 114 25.78 -38.03 -1.12
C THR A 114 27.29 -38.14 -0.94
N ASN A 115 27.75 -38.97 0.00
CA ASN A 115 29.16 -39.09 0.38
C ASN A 115 30.09 -39.62 -0.72
N GLU A 116 29.57 -39.91 -1.92
CA GLU A 116 30.32 -40.47 -3.05
C GLU A 116 30.68 -39.43 -4.13
N ASP A 117 30.20 -38.17 -4.02
CA ASP A 117 30.42 -37.09 -5.00
C ASP A 117 31.53 -36.09 -4.61
N LYS A 118 32.48 -36.48 -3.74
CA LYS A 118 33.57 -35.57 -3.31
C LYS A 118 34.64 -35.33 -4.38
N ASP A 119 34.71 -36.16 -5.42
CA ASP A 119 35.76 -36.10 -6.44
C ASP A 119 35.27 -35.64 -7.84
N ALA A 120 34.04 -35.13 -7.98
CA ALA A 120 33.43 -34.80 -9.28
C ALA A 120 32.79 -33.39 -9.41
N LEU A 121 33.16 -32.43 -8.56
CA LEU A 121 32.70 -31.04 -8.66
C LEU A 121 33.86 -30.12 -9.08
N GLY A 122 33.97 -29.86 -10.38
CA GLY A 122 34.81 -28.78 -10.90
C GLY A 122 34.37 -27.40 -10.38
N PRO A 123 35.19 -26.35 -10.60
CA PRO A 123 34.88 -25.00 -10.13
C PRO A 123 33.51 -24.54 -10.63
N VAL A 124 32.71 -23.91 -9.77
CA VAL A 124 31.43 -23.31 -10.15
C VAL A 124 31.72 -22.28 -11.23
N ASP A 125 31.22 -22.50 -12.44
CA ASP A 125 31.32 -21.53 -13.53
C ASP A 125 30.51 -20.28 -13.15
N GLU A 126 31.20 -19.25 -12.65
CA GLU A 126 30.62 -17.99 -12.20
C GLU A 126 29.78 -17.32 -13.29
N GLN A 127 30.21 -17.43 -14.55
CA GLN A 127 29.47 -16.92 -15.69
C GLN A 127 28.11 -17.61 -15.81
N LYS A 128 28.07 -18.94 -15.64
CA LYS A 128 26.83 -19.71 -15.68
C LYS A 128 25.87 -19.32 -14.56
N LEU A 129 26.39 -18.98 -13.37
CA LEU A 129 25.56 -18.49 -12.26
C LEU A 129 24.98 -17.10 -12.56
N VAL A 130 25.77 -16.16 -13.06
CA VAL A 130 25.24 -14.82 -13.41
C VAL A 130 24.22 -14.92 -14.54
N LEU A 131 24.46 -15.78 -15.54
CA LEU A 131 23.51 -16.01 -16.63
C LEU A 131 22.19 -16.62 -16.15
N SER A 132 22.22 -17.55 -15.20
CA SER A 132 20.98 -18.12 -14.65
C SER A 132 20.16 -17.07 -13.89
N LEU A 133 20.82 -16.18 -13.13
CA LEU A 133 20.16 -15.06 -12.45
C LEU A 133 19.56 -14.04 -13.45
N LEU A 134 20.27 -13.76 -14.54
CA LEU A 134 19.75 -12.86 -15.59
C LEU A 134 18.51 -13.41 -16.26
N VAL A 135 18.43 -14.73 -16.50
CA VAL A 135 17.22 -15.37 -17.07
C VAL A 135 16.02 -15.16 -16.14
N THR A 136 16.23 -15.14 -14.83
CA THR A 136 15.14 -14.87 -13.88
C THR A 136 14.71 -13.40 -13.87
N VAL A 137 15.60 -12.46 -14.19
CA VAL A 137 15.30 -11.02 -14.05
C VAL A 137 14.88 -10.36 -15.36
N LEU A 138 15.53 -10.70 -16.47
CA LEU A 138 15.29 -10.10 -17.77
C LEU A 138 14.08 -10.76 -18.47
N PRO A 139 13.27 -10.00 -19.22
CA PRO A 139 12.31 -10.57 -20.15
C PRO A 139 13.01 -11.51 -21.15
N ASP A 140 12.34 -12.57 -21.60
CA ASP A 140 12.91 -13.58 -22.51
C ASP A 140 13.43 -12.98 -23.83
N THR A 141 12.82 -11.87 -24.25
CA THR A 141 13.16 -11.11 -25.45
C THR A 141 14.36 -10.17 -25.28
N CYS A 142 14.92 -10.07 -24.07
CA CYS A 142 15.91 -9.06 -23.71
C CYS A 142 17.27 -9.67 -23.33
N ALA A 143 18.33 -8.90 -23.55
CA ALA A 143 19.69 -9.21 -23.17
C ALA A 143 20.51 -7.93 -22.90
N LEU A 144 21.61 -8.09 -22.18
CA LEU A 144 22.55 -7.01 -21.88
C LEU A 144 23.49 -6.72 -23.05
N ARG A 145 23.72 -5.44 -23.33
CA ARG A 145 24.51 -4.99 -24.49
C ARG A 145 25.59 -3.98 -24.12
N ALA A 146 25.42 -2.73 -24.52
CA ALA A 146 26.40 -1.67 -24.36
C ALA A 146 26.51 -1.25 -22.90
N CYS A 147 27.73 -1.05 -22.45
CA CYS A 147 28.03 -0.47 -21.15
C CYS A 147 27.71 1.03 -21.18
N ALA A 148 26.99 1.52 -20.17
CA ALA A 148 26.59 2.92 -20.09
C ALA A 148 27.62 3.81 -19.37
N VAL A 149 28.71 3.22 -18.86
CA VAL A 149 29.80 3.98 -18.24
C VAL A 149 30.41 4.94 -19.27
N PRO A 150 30.51 6.25 -18.99
CA PRO A 150 31.13 7.21 -19.90
C PRO A 150 32.56 6.78 -20.30
N GLY A 151 32.84 6.78 -21.60
CA GLY A 151 34.14 6.37 -22.15
C GLY A 151 34.33 4.86 -22.33
N CYS A 152 33.40 4.03 -21.88
CA CYS A 152 33.46 2.58 -22.11
C CYS A 152 32.89 2.21 -23.49
N SER A 153 33.65 1.43 -24.27
CA SER A 153 33.24 0.91 -25.59
C SER A 153 32.74 -0.54 -25.54
N CYS A 154 32.51 -1.09 -24.33
CA CYS A 154 32.13 -2.49 -24.18
C CYS A 154 30.70 -2.74 -24.66
N VAL A 155 30.54 -3.72 -25.56
CA VAL A 155 29.25 -4.18 -26.12
C VAL A 155 28.89 -5.62 -25.72
N ASN A 156 29.67 -6.21 -24.81
CA ASN A 156 29.65 -7.64 -24.49
C ASN A 156 28.81 -7.99 -23.27
N GLY A 157 27.83 -7.16 -22.90
CA GLY A 157 27.13 -7.23 -21.61
C GLY A 157 26.54 -8.60 -21.24
N SER A 158 26.26 -9.50 -22.20
CA SER A 158 25.77 -10.85 -21.89
C SER A 158 26.78 -11.98 -22.09
N ARG A 159 27.95 -11.70 -22.69
CA ARG A 159 28.86 -12.75 -23.20
C ARG A 159 30.03 -13.09 -22.30
N SER A 160 30.34 -12.24 -21.33
CA SER A 160 31.54 -12.36 -20.49
C SER A 160 31.29 -11.65 -19.17
N MET A 161 30.68 -12.38 -18.23
CA MET A 161 30.32 -11.88 -16.90
C MET A 161 30.73 -12.90 -15.86
N GLY A 162 31.09 -12.42 -14.67
CA GLY A 162 31.51 -13.25 -13.55
C GLY A 162 31.64 -12.41 -12.29
N PHE A 163 32.34 -12.91 -11.29
CA PHE A 163 32.67 -12.16 -10.08
C PHE A 163 34.13 -11.68 -10.15
N PRO A 164 34.49 -10.62 -9.41
CA PRO A 164 35.90 -10.30 -9.21
C PRO A 164 36.61 -11.45 -8.46
N GLU A 165 37.88 -11.73 -8.80
CA GLU A 165 38.72 -12.71 -8.09
C GLU A 165 38.79 -12.35 -6.59
N GLN A 166 38.34 -13.24 -5.69
CA GLN A 166 38.09 -12.94 -4.27
C GLN A 166 39.35 -12.52 -3.49
N GLN A 167 39.21 -11.52 -2.61
CA GLN A 167 39.88 -11.52 -1.31
C GLN A 167 39.04 -12.37 -0.35
N ASP A 168 39.64 -13.39 0.25
CA ASP A 168 39.00 -14.27 1.22
C ASP A 168 38.36 -13.47 2.38
N GLY A 169 37.03 -13.50 2.49
CA GLY A 169 36.35 -12.93 3.64
C GLY A 169 34.85 -12.69 3.47
N GLU A 170 34.08 -13.38 4.30
CA GLU A 170 32.65 -13.20 4.59
C GLU A 170 31.63 -13.87 3.66
N ASP A 171 31.19 -15.03 4.13
CA ASP A 171 29.93 -15.70 3.81
C ASP A 171 28.76 -14.76 4.14
N LYS A 172 28.20 -14.07 3.14
CA LYS A 172 26.94 -13.32 3.28
C LYS A 172 26.06 -13.59 2.08
N ALA A 173 24.79 -13.90 2.34
CA ALA A 173 23.70 -14.06 1.38
C ALA A 173 23.38 -12.73 0.68
N GLN A 174 24.36 -12.20 -0.04
CA GLN A 174 24.32 -10.93 -0.75
C GLN A 174 23.69 -11.13 -2.12
N ASP A 175 22.97 -10.10 -2.57
CA ASP A 175 22.33 -10.02 -3.88
C ASP A 175 23.38 -10.18 -5.00
N THR A 176 23.54 -11.42 -5.44
CA THR A 176 24.65 -11.89 -6.28
C THR A 176 24.77 -11.08 -7.58
N LEU A 177 23.65 -10.58 -8.11
CA LEU A 177 23.64 -9.81 -9.36
C LEU A 177 24.22 -8.40 -9.19
N LYS A 178 24.14 -7.79 -8.00
CA LYS A 178 24.75 -6.47 -7.72
C LYS A 178 26.28 -6.50 -7.73
N PHE A 179 26.87 -7.64 -7.36
CA PHE A 179 28.32 -7.81 -7.26
C PHE A 179 28.95 -8.39 -8.54
N ALA A 180 28.13 -8.94 -9.44
CA ALA A 180 28.59 -9.44 -10.71
C ALA A 180 29.16 -8.28 -11.57
N GLN A 181 30.17 -8.59 -12.37
CA GLN A 181 30.84 -7.65 -13.28
C GLN A 181 30.98 -8.22 -14.68
N CYS A 182 31.09 -7.35 -15.68
CA CYS A 182 31.50 -7.73 -17.02
C CYS A 182 33.02 -7.92 -17.04
N LEU A 183 33.51 -9.12 -17.33
CA LEU A 183 34.94 -9.45 -17.27
C LEU A 183 35.77 -8.72 -18.35
N LYS A 184 35.13 -8.09 -19.34
CA LYS A 184 35.81 -7.30 -20.38
C LYS A 184 36.03 -5.84 -20.01
N CYS A 185 35.13 -5.21 -19.26
CA CYS A 185 35.27 -3.80 -18.85
C CYS A 185 35.40 -3.63 -17.34
N GLN A 186 35.23 -4.70 -16.56
CA GLN A 186 35.24 -4.74 -15.10
C GLN A 186 34.18 -3.85 -14.43
N HIS A 187 33.23 -3.32 -15.19
CA HIS A 187 32.07 -2.61 -14.65
C HIS A 187 30.97 -3.59 -14.25
N GLY A 188 30.13 -3.17 -13.29
CA GLY A 188 29.01 -3.98 -12.81
C GLY A 188 28.03 -4.37 -13.91
N VAL A 189 27.43 -5.56 -13.81
CA VAL A 189 26.42 -6.06 -14.78
C VAL A 189 25.27 -5.08 -14.97
N LEU A 190 24.85 -4.44 -13.88
CA LEU A 190 23.77 -3.45 -13.85
C LEU A 190 24.09 -2.16 -14.64
N GLN A 191 25.33 -1.99 -15.12
CA GLN A 191 25.76 -0.89 -15.97
C GLN A 191 25.61 -1.17 -17.46
N HIS A 192 25.23 -2.39 -17.82
CA HIS A 192 24.93 -2.72 -19.21
C HIS A 192 23.46 -2.49 -19.52
N THR A 193 23.21 -1.80 -20.63
CA THR A 193 21.88 -1.51 -21.15
C THR A 193 21.11 -2.79 -21.48
N VAL A 194 19.82 -2.82 -21.15
CA VAL A 194 18.91 -3.91 -21.50
C VAL A 194 18.32 -3.63 -22.88
N THR A 195 18.57 -4.52 -23.82
CA THR A 195 18.16 -4.38 -25.22
C THR A 195 17.44 -5.63 -25.72
N LEU A 196 16.70 -5.52 -26.82
CA LEU A 196 16.14 -6.70 -27.47
C LEU A 196 17.27 -7.61 -27.97
N ARG A 197 17.08 -8.91 -27.83
CA ARG A 197 17.99 -9.88 -28.42
C ARG A 197 17.89 -9.82 -29.94
N GLU A 198 19.00 -10.09 -30.62
CA GLU A 198 19.04 -10.15 -32.08
C GLU A 198 18.21 -11.30 -32.65
N ASP A 199 18.04 -12.37 -31.88
CA ASP A 199 17.29 -13.58 -32.23
C ASP A 199 15.86 -13.60 -31.65
N ALA A 200 15.40 -12.49 -31.05
CA ALA A 200 14.04 -12.42 -30.51
C ALA A 200 13.00 -12.38 -31.64
N ASP A 201 11.98 -13.23 -31.56
CA ASP A 201 10.84 -13.22 -32.48
C ASP A 201 10.11 -11.86 -32.43
N VAL A 202 9.97 -11.22 -33.59
CA VAL A 202 9.29 -9.92 -33.73
C VAL A 202 7.88 -9.98 -33.13
N ALA A 203 7.16 -11.09 -33.32
CA ALA A 203 5.81 -11.27 -32.78
C ALA A 203 5.78 -11.38 -31.24
N ALA A 204 6.86 -11.84 -30.62
CA ALA A 204 7.02 -11.87 -29.16
C ALA A 204 7.43 -10.50 -28.60
N THR A 205 8.21 -9.71 -29.36
CA THR A 205 8.65 -8.37 -28.92
C THR A 205 7.57 -7.30 -29.04
N LEU A 206 6.67 -7.43 -30.01
CA LEU A 206 5.60 -6.47 -30.31
C LEU A 206 4.27 -7.21 -30.52
N PRO A 207 3.72 -7.82 -29.46
CA PRO A 207 2.44 -8.52 -29.54
C PRO A 207 1.30 -7.55 -29.86
N SER A 208 0.35 -8.00 -30.68
CA SER A 208 -0.78 -7.20 -31.16
C SER A 208 -1.99 -7.18 -30.23
N GLY A 209 -1.97 -7.94 -29.13
CA GLY A 209 -3.10 -8.03 -28.23
C GLY A 209 -3.14 -9.28 -27.37
N GLY A 210 -4.22 -9.36 -26.60
CA GLY A 210 -4.57 -10.57 -25.87
C GLY A 210 -3.61 -10.90 -24.73
N GLN A 211 -3.56 -12.17 -24.33
CA GLN A 211 -2.70 -12.62 -23.23
C GLN A 211 -1.20 -12.34 -23.48
N ARG A 212 -0.70 -12.53 -24.71
CA ARG A 212 0.71 -12.28 -25.04
C ARG A 212 1.10 -10.82 -24.81
N LEU A 213 0.20 -9.88 -25.10
CA LEU A 213 0.40 -8.47 -24.81
C LEU A 213 0.52 -8.22 -23.31
N LEU A 214 -0.41 -8.74 -22.52
CA LEU A 214 -0.40 -8.54 -21.07
C LEU A 214 0.84 -9.16 -20.42
N VAL A 215 1.30 -10.32 -20.90
CA VAL A 215 2.57 -10.95 -20.47
C VAL A 215 3.76 -10.04 -20.78
N ALA A 216 3.86 -9.51 -22.00
CA ALA A 216 4.97 -8.63 -22.39
C ALA A 216 4.99 -7.32 -21.58
N LEU A 217 3.82 -6.72 -21.35
CA LEU A 217 3.68 -5.55 -20.48
C LEU A 217 4.14 -5.88 -19.07
N TYR A 218 3.64 -6.98 -18.49
CA TYR A 218 4.03 -7.43 -17.16
C TYR A 218 5.54 -7.64 -17.03
N GLN A 219 6.18 -8.36 -17.95
CA GLN A 219 7.63 -8.61 -17.91
C GLN A 219 8.46 -7.31 -17.92
N LEU A 220 8.06 -6.31 -18.73
CA LEU A 220 8.72 -5.01 -18.78
C LEU A 220 8.47 -4.17 -17.52
N ILE A 221 7.24 -4.16 -17.00
CA ILE A 221 6.88 -3.47 -15.74
C ILE A 221 7.65 -4.10 -14.56
N ARG A 222 7.70 -5.43 -14.50
CA ARG A 222 8.47 -6.18 -13.52
C ARG A 222 9.96 -5.85 -13.58
N LEU A 223 10.55 -5.80 -14.78
CA LEU A 223 11.94 -5.38 -14.95
C LEU A 223 12.15 -3.94 -14.44
N ALA A 224 11.24 -3.00 -14.77
CA ALA A 224 11.32 -1.63 -14.29
C ALA A 224 11.22 -1.55 -12.76
N ARG A 225 10.35 -2.36 -12.15
CA ARG A 225 10.20 -2.46 -10.68
C ARG A 225 11.46 -2.95 -10.01
N LEU A 226 12.01 -4.08 -10.46
CA LEU A 226 13.26 -4.65 -9.92
C LEU A 226 14.42 -3.68 -10.10
N ALA A 227 14.58 -3.13 -11.31
CA ALA A 227 15.64 -2.20 -11.62
C ALA A 227 15.63 -0.95 -10.72
N SER A 228 14.47 -0.34 -10.51
CA SER A 228 14.35 0.94 -9.80
C SER A 228 14.40 0.83 -8.29
N SER A 229 13.75 -0.19 -7.72
CA SER A 229 13.47 -0.25 -6.27
C SER A 229 14.26 -1.31 -5.52
N VAL A 230 14.73 -2.35 -6.21
CA VAL A 230 15.51 -3.46 -5.63
C VAL A 230 16.99 -3.30 -5.96
N TYR A 231 17.29 -3.17 -7.26
CA TYR A 231 18.65 -2.99 -7.75
C TYR A 231 19.13 -1.53 -7.72
N LYS A 232 18.19 -0.58 -7.67
CA LYS A 232 18.46 0.88 -7.76
C LYS A 232 19.35 1.25 -8.95
N SER A 233 19.30 0.49 -10.05
CA SER A 233 20.07 0.71 -11.28
C SER A 233 19.33 1.68 -12.20
N ARG A 234 19.98 2.81 -12.50
CA ARG A 234 19.44 3.83 -13.40
C ARG A 234 19.45 3.37 -14.85
N ILE A 235 20.48 2.63 -15.23
CA ILE A 235 20.66 2.12 -16.58
C ILE A 235 19.55 1.12 -16.91
N TRP A 236 19.27 0.18 -16.01
CA TRP A 236 18.20 -0.79 -16.20
C TRP A 236 16.82 -0.15 -16.10
N THR A 237 16.63 0.79 -15.17
CA THR A 237 15.37 1.53 -15.06
C THR A 237 15.05 2.26 -16.36
N LYS A 238 16.01 3.02 -16.89
CA LYS A 238 15.85 3.70 -18.19
C LYS A 238 15.60 2.72 -19.33
N SER A 239 16.40 1.65 -19.40
CA SER A 239 16.23 0.62 -20.43
C SER A 239 14.84 0.01 -20.41
N ALA A 240 14.31 -0.34 -19.24
CA ALA A 240 12.98 -0.93 -19.08
C ALA A 240 11.87 0.05 -19.49
N LEU A 241 11.94 1.32 -19.04
CA LEU A 241 10.97 2.35 -19.39
C LEU A 241 10.97 2.68 -20.88
N ASP A 242 12.14 2.75 -21.52
CA ASP A 242 12.26 2.99 -22.97
C ASP A 242 11.62 1.83 -23.76
N ARG A 243 11.85 0.58 -23.34
CA ARG A 243 11.24 -0.60 -23.97
C ARG A 243 9.72 -0.63 -23.79
N LEU A 244 9.23 -0.34 -22.59
CA LEU A 244 7.81 -0.19 -22.34
C LEU A 244 7.21 0.91 -23.22
N GLY A 245 7.90 2.05 -23.37
CA GLY A 245 7.48 3.13 -24.27
C GLY A 245 7.37 2.72 -25.73
N LEU A 246 8.30 1.90 -26.23
CA LEU A 246 8.23 1.35 -27.59
C LEU A 246 7.02 0.44 -27.79
N LEU A 247 6.74 -0.45 -26.83
CA LEU A 247 5.58 -1.34 -26.88
C LEU A 247 4.27 -0.55 -26.85
N LEU A 248 4.13 0.42 -25.94
CA LEU A 248 2.93 1.27 -25.87
C LEU A 248 2.75 2.13 -27.14
N ALA A 249 3.84 2.60 -27.75
CA ALA A 249 3.78 3.32 -29.02
C ALA A 249 3.34 2.42 -30.18
N HIS A 250 3.75 1.14 -30.17
CA HIS A 250 3.30 0.15 -31.15
C HIS A 250 1.79 -0.10 -31.04
N LEU A 251 1.28 -0.35 -29.83
CA LEU A 251 -0.15 -0.54 -29.57
C LEU A 251 -0.97 0.66 -30.00
N LYS A 252 -0.51 1.88 -29.71
CA LYS A 252 -1.17 3.10 -30.15
C LYS A 252 -1.33 3.15 -31.67
N ARG A 253 -0.30 2.75 -32.43
CA ARG A 253 -0.37 2.70 -33.90
C ARG A 253 -1.34 1.62 -34.39
N GLN A 254 -1.39 0.47 -33.72
CA GLN A 254 -2.34 -0.59 -34.05
C GLN A 254 -3.79 -0.15 -33.85
N PHE A 255 -4.11 0.52 -32.74
CA PHE A 255 -5.46 1.06 -32.54
C PHE A 255 -5.81 2.15 -33.56
N ALA A 256 -4.84 2.98 -33.95
CA ALA A 256 -5.05 4.01 -34.98
C ALA A 256 -5.30 3.43 -36.38
N THR A 257 -4.86 2.20 -36.66
CA THR A 257 -5.00 1.52 -37.95
C THR A 257 -6.23 0.58 -38.02
N GLY A 258 -7.15 0.68 -37.05
CA GLY A 258 -8.42 -0.06 -37.06
C GLY A 258 -8.46 -1.30 -36.16
N GLY A 259 -7.47 -1.50 -35.29
CA GLY A 259 -7.39 -2.70 -34.45
C GLY A 259 -6.82 -3.91 -35.19
N THR A 260 -6.52 -4.97 -34.45
CA THR A 260 -5.64 -6.08 -34.88
C THR A 260 -5.92 -6.63 -36.28
N GLN A 261 -4.87 -6.82 -37.09
CA GLN A 261 -4.92 -7.43 -38.43
C GLN A 261 -5.50 -8.87 -38.47
N ASN A 262 -5.80 -9.48 -37.32
CA ASN A 262 -6.27 -10.86 -37.20
C ASN A 262 -7.73 -11.01 -36.77
N GLY A 263 -8.51 -9.92 -36.71
CA GLY A 263 -9.97 -9.92 -36.62
C GLY A 263 -10.63 -10.98 -35.72
N GLN A 264 -10.47 -10.94 -34.40
CA GLN A 264 -11.32 -11.63 -33.40
C GLN A 264 -11.19 -10.98 -32.00
N LYS A 265 -11.48 -9.67 -31.86
CA LYS A 265 -11.61 -9.05 -30.53
C LYS A 265 -13.04 -8.56 -30.34
N SER A 266 -13.64 -8.92 -29.21
CA SER A 266 -14.90 -8.34 -28.77
C SER A 266 -14.76 -6.83 -28.55
N ALA A 267 -15.85 -6.09 -28.67
CA ALA A 267 -15.86 -4.65 -28.36
C ALA A 267 -15.45 -4.37 -26.89
N GLY A 268 -15.71 -5.31 -25.98
CA GLY A 268 -15.27 -5.25 -24.58
C GLY A 268 -13.74 -5.31 -24.45
N GLU A 269 -13.09 -6.27 -25.09
CA GLU A 269 -11.63 -6.42 -25.11
C GLU A 269 -10.95 -5.17 -25.68
N LEU A 270 -11.44 -4.65 -26.79
CA LEU A 270 -10.88 -3.44 -27.41
C LEU A 270 -10.96 -2.24 -26.45
N ARG A 271 -12.11 -2.04 -25.79
CA ARG A 271 -12.28 -0.95 -24.81
C ARG A 271 -11.32 -1.09 -23.63
N GLN A 272 -11.18 -2.30 -23.09
CA GLN A 272 -10.29 -2.56 -21.95
C GLN A 272 -8.82 -2.33 -22.32
N GLU A 273 -8.36 -2.83 -23.47
CA GLU A 273 -6.99 -2.61 -23.91
C GLU A 273 -6.68 -1.13 -24.22
N MET A 274 -7.64 -0.39 -24.79
CA MET A 274 -7.49 1.06 -25.04
C MET A 274 -7.42 1.88 -23.74
N GLN A 275 -8.23 1.50 -22.75
CA GLN A 275 -8.17 2.09 -21.43
C GLN A 275 -6.80 1.81 -20.78
N LEU A 276 -6.37 0.55 -20.78
CA LEU A 276 -5.07 0.13 -20.26
C LEU A 276 -3.93 0.92 -20.94
N LEU A 277 -3.95 1.05 -22.27
CA LEU A 277 -2.94 1.85 -22.99
C LEU A 277 -2.87 3.30 -22.47
N THR A 278 -4.01 3.94 -22.27
CA THR A 278 -4.10 5.33 -21.81
C THR A 278 -3.54 5.49 -20.39
N GLU A 279 -3.88 4.54 -19.53
CA GLU A 279 -3.41 4.47 -18.15
C GLU A 279 -1.89 4.25 -18.09
N LEU A 280 -1.37 3.25 -18.80
CA LEU A 280 0.07 2.94 -18.84
C LEU A 280 0.89 4.07 -19.45
N GLN A 281 0.39 4.76 -20.49
CA GLN A 281 1.06 5.96 -21.04
C GLN A 281 1.13 7.11 -20.03
N THR A 282 0.14 7.22 -19.16
CA THR A 282 0.14 8.23 -18.09
C THR A 282 1.15 7.87 -17.01
N GLN A 283 1.18 6.62 -16.57
CA GLN A 283 2.17 6.16 -15.60
C GLN A 283 3.60 6.20 -16.15
N LEU A 284 3.81 5.89 -17.43
CA LEU A 284 5.14 5.93 -18.05
C LEU A 284 5.70 7.35 -18.06
N ARG A 285 4.86 8.35 -18.37
CA ARG A 285 5.26 9.77 -18.28
C ARG A 285 5.61 10.17 -16.85
N LYS A 286 4.84 9.71 -15.86
CA LYS A 286 5.16 9.93 -14.43
C LYS A 286 6.49 9.29 -14.04
N ALA A 287 6.76 8.06 -14.48
CA ALA A 287 8.04 7.38 -14.22
C ALA A 287 9.22 8.13 -14.84
N GLN A 288 9.11 8.54 -16.11
CA GLN A 288 10.15 9.31 -16.79
C GLN A 288 10.39 10.67 -16.12
N GLN A 289 9.33 11.34 -15.66
CA GLN A 289 9.45 12.57 -14.89
C GLN A 289 10.12 12.32 -13.53
N ALA A 290 9.74 11.27 -12.81
CA ALA A 290 10.33 10.92 -11.52
C ALA A 290 11.83 10.63 -11.66
N VAL A 291 12.25 9.88 -12.69
CA VAL A 291 13.68 9.66 -12.99
C VAL A 291 14.44 10.96 -13.25
N ALA A 292 13.79 11.97 -13.82
CA ALA A 292 14.42 13.25 -14.14
C ALA A 292 14.49 14.23 -12.96
N THR A 293 13.54 14.17 -12.01
CA THR A 293 13.39 15.19 -10.95
C THR A 293 13.38 14.66 -9.52
N GLY A 294 13.32 13.34 -9.33
CA GLY A 294 13.16 12.73 -8.01
C GLY A 294 14.43 12.81 -7.16
N ALA A 295 14.25 13.05 -5.86
CA ALA A 295 15.33 12.96 -4.89
C ALA A 295 15.85 11.52 -4.79
N ARG A 296 17.15 11.34 -4.55
CA ARG A 296 17.81 10.02 -4.56
C ARG A 296 17.17 9.01 -3.60
N ASP A 297 16.83 9.44 -2.39
CA ASP A 297 16.29 8.56 -1.35
C ASP A 297 14.80 8.25 -1.56
N GLU A 298 14.06 9.16 -2.20
CA GLU A 298 12.62 9.01 -2.47
C GLU A 298 12.34 8.27 -3.79
N LEU A 299 13.24 8.38 -4.76
CA LEU A 299 13.07 7.87 -6.12
C LEU A 299 12.73 6.36 -6.17
N PRO A 300 13.39 5.47 -5.40
CA PRO A 300 13.02 4.05 -5.35
C PRO A 300 11.56 3.82 -4.93
N ILE A 301 11.06 4.63 -3.99
CA ILE A 301 9.70 4.52 -3.45
C ILE A 301 8.67 5.06 -4.46
N LEU A 302 8.94 6.23 -5.06
CA LEU A 302 8.08 6.77 -6.12
C LEU A 302 7.97 5.79 -7.30
N LEU A 303 9.10 5.26 -7.77
CA LEU A 303 9.11 4.33 -8.89
C LEU A 303 8.47 2.98 -8.53
N ALA A 304 8.61 2.51 -7.29
CA ALA A 304 7.86 1.35 -6.80
C ALA A 304 6.35 1.58 -6.93
N CYS A 305 5.84 2.72 -6.44
CA CYS A 305 4.42 3.06 -6.54
C CYS A 305 3.93 3.14 -8.00
N ILE A 306 4.70 3.76 -8.89
CA ILE A 306 4.33 3.93 -10.30
C ILE A 306 4.34 2.57 -11.04
N CYS A 307 5.37 1.75 -10.82
CA CYS A 307 5.46 0.43 -11.44
C CYS A 307 4.37 -0.51 -10.91
N ASP A 308 4.08 -0.48 -9.61
CA ASP A 308 3.01 -1.28 -9.03
C ASP A 308 1.64 -0.83 -9.55
N GLN A 309 1.43 0.47 -9.74
CA GLN A 309 0.22 0.97 -10.42
C GLN A 309 0.09 0.41 -11.85
N MET A 310 1.16 0.42 -12.64
CA MET A 310 1.15 -0.18 -13.98
C MET A 310 0.85 -1.68 -13.92
N TYR A 311 1.46 -2.38 -12.95
CA TYR A 311 1.25 -3.81 -12.73
C TYR A 311 -0.22 -4.09 -12.42
N PHE A 312 -0.82 -3.40 -11.44
CA PHE A 312 -2.20 -3.64 -11.05
C PHE A 312 -3.20 -3.29 -12.16
N GLN A 313 -2.94 -2.26 -12.97
CA GLN A 313 -3.75 -1.95 -14.15
C GLN A 313 -3.70 -3.08 -15.18
N THR A 314 -2.49 -3.61 -15.42
CA THR A 314 -2.28 -4.75 -16.33
C THR A 314 -2.94 -6.03 -15.79
N TYR A 315 -2.83 -6.29 -14.48
CA TYR A 315 -3.48 -7.42 -13.81
C TYR A 315 -5.01 -7.28 -13.81
N TYR A 316 -5.55 -6.09 -13.54
CA TYR A 316 -6.98 -5.83 -13.57
C TYR A 316 -7.56 -6.09 -14.96
N ALA A 317 -6.89 -5.62 -16.02
CA ALA A 317 -7.29 -5.93 -17.39
C ALA A 317 -7.27 -7.44 -17.65
N ALA A 318 -6.23 -8.16 -17.23
CA ALA A 318 -6.17 -9.61 -17.35
C ALA A 318 -7.32 -10.30 -16.59
N LEU A 319 -7.58 -9.85 -15.37
CA LEU A 319 -8.59 -10.39 -14.46
C LEU A 319 -10.01 -10.21 -14.99
N VAL A 320 -10.32 -9.03 -15.54
CA VAL A 320 -11.65 -8.72 -16.12
C VAL A 320 -11.85 -9.47 -17.44
N LEU A 321 -10.82 -9.59 -18.27
CA LEU A 321 -10.94 -10.24 -19.59
C LEU A 321 -10.94 -11.77 -19.52
N TYR A 322 -10.15 -12.34 -18.61
CA TYR A 322 -9.88 -13.79 -18.61
C TYR A 322 -10.18 -14.49 -17.28
N GLY A 323 -10.64 -13.74 -16.26
CA GLY A 323 -10.96 -14.29 -14.95
C GLY A 323 -9.74 -14.62 -14.08
N ARG A 324 -10.01 -15.03 -12.83
CA ARG A 324 -8.97 -15.30 -11.80
C ARG A 324 -8.02 -16.45 -12.15
N ALA A 325 -8.45 -17.40 -12.99
CA ALA A 325 -7.70 -18.60 -13.31
C ALA A 325 -6.72 -18.45 -14.50
N SER A 326 -6.70 -17.30 -15.19
CA SER A 326 -5.97 -17.14 -16.45
C SER A 326 -4.45 -17.27 -16.34
N GLY A 327 -3.85 -16.91 -15.19
CA GLY A 327 -2.40 -16.94 -14.97
C GLY A 327 -1.56 -16.04 -15.89
N THR A 328 -2.18 -15.27 -16.79
CA THR A 328 -1.53 -14.41 -17.79
C THR A 328 -0.65 -13.34 -17.17
N VAL A 329 -1.17 -12.68 -16.14
CA VAL A 329 -0.42 -11.78 -15.28
C VAL A 329 -0.49 -12.43 -13.89
N PRO A 330 0.64 -12.68 -13.22
CA PRO A 330 0.63 -13.27 -11.89
C PRO A 330 -0.27 -12.50 -10.93
N ALA A 331 -0.89 -13.20 -9.98
CA ALA A 331 -1.70 -12.55 -8.95
C ALA A 331 -0.81 -11.70 -8.00
N PRO A 332 -1.36 -10.65 -7.35
CA PRO A 332 -0.59 -9.75 -6.49
C PRO A 332 0.26 -10.41 -5.41
N ASP A 333 -0.22 -11.50 -4.80
CA ASP A 333 0.54 -12.28 -3.82
C ASP A 333 1.77 -12.96 -4.45
N VAL A 334 1.63 -13.50 -5.67
CA VAL A 334 2.73 -14.12 -6.42
C VAL A 334 3.73 -13.07 -6.87
N TYR A 335 3.26 -11.96 -7.45
CA TYR A 335 4.11 -10.86 -7.90
C TYR A 335 4.94 -10.27 -6.75
N LEU A 336 4.33 -9.97 -5.61
CA LEU A 336 5.04 -9.38 -4.49
C LEU A 336 6.04 -10.38 -3.86
N LYS A 337 5.66 -11.65 -3.67
CA LYS A 337 6.60 -12.69 -3.20
C LYS A 337 7.79 -12.87 -4.13
N GLU A 338 7.56 -12.79 -5.44
CA GLU A 338 8.65 -12.84 -6.40
C GLU A 338 9.62 -11.67 -6.21
N LEU A 339 9.13 -10.44 -6.01
CA LEU A 339 9.99 -9.30 -5.71
C LEU A 339 10.81 -9.53 -4.44
N GLU A 340 10.21 -10.13 -3.41
CA GLU A 340 10.90 -10.45 -2.14
C GLU A 340 12.04 -11.44 -2.31
N SER A 341 11.96 -12.34 -3.29
CA SER A 341 13.04 -13.29 -3.57
C SER A 341 14.35 -12.60 -3.99
N PHE A 342 14.27 -11.35 -4.46
CA PHE A 342 15.42 -10.50 -4.78
C PHE A 342 15.85 -9.59 -3.61
N THR A 343 15.22 -9.71 -2.44
CA THR A 343 15.55 -8.97 -1.22
C THR A 343 15.63 -9.92 -0.01
N PRO A 344 16.61 -10.85 0.02
CA PRO A 344 16.68 -11.89 1.07
C PRO A 344 16.85 -11.32 2.49
N GLU A 345 17.42 -10.12 2.61
CA GLU A 345 17.61 -9.40 3.88
C GLU A 345 16.30 -8.86 4.47
N SER A 346 15.19 -8.80 3.71
CA SER A 346 13.96 -8.16 4.20
C SER A 346 13.30 -8.88 5.37
N ALA A 347 13.49 -10.20 5.49
CA ALA A 347 13.01 -10.95 6.65
C ALA A 347 13.82 -10.60 7.92
N THR A 348 15.14 -10.51 7.82
CA THR A 348 16.01 -10.15 8.95
C THR A 348 15.83 -8.69 9.36
N GLN A 349 15.60 -7.80 8.40
CA GLN A 349 15.23 -6.40 8.64
C GLN A 349 13.90 -6.27 9.39
N LEU A 350 12.85 -7.00 8.96
CA LEU A 350 11.59 -7.04 9.70
C LEU A 350 11.78 -7.58 11.13
N GLU A 351 12.54 -8.67 11.32
CA GLU A 351 12.81 -9.20 12.66
C GLU A 351 13.55 -8.17 13.54
N GLY A 352 14.52 -7.45 12.99
CA GLY A 352 15.23 -6.36 13.66
C GLY A 352 14.29 -5.22 14.06
N PHE A 353 13.42 -4.79 13.14
CA PHE A 353 12.39 -3.78 13.39
C PHE A 353 11.44 -4.21 14.51
N LEU A 354 10.89 -5.43 14.47
CA LEU A 354 9.97 -5.94 15.50
C LEU A 354 10.61 -5.95 16.89
N ASN A 355 11.86 -6.41 16.98
CA ASN A 355 12.58 -6.45 18.26
C ASN A 355 12.95 -5.06 18.80
N THR A 356 13.08 -4.07 17.91
CA THR A 356 13.45 -2.70 18.29
C THR A 356 12.23 -1.87 18.67
N GLU A 357 11.20 -1.88 17.82
CA GLU A 357 10.06 -0.97 17.91
C GLU A 357 8.84 -1.61 18.62
N LEU A 358 8.63 -2.93 18.49
CA LEU A 358 7.38 -3.58 18.90
C LEU A 358 7.50 -4.56 20.08
N LEU A 359 8.73 -4.95 20.49
CA LEU A 359 8.95 -5.99 21.51
C LEU A 359 8.25 -5.76 22.86
N SER A 360 8.05 -4.49 23.24
CA SER A 360 7.40 -4.14 24.51
C SER A 360 5.88 -3.98 24.39
N SER A 361 5.28 -4.48 23.32
CA SER A 361 3.86 -4.26 23.01
C SER A 361 3.20 -5.55 22.51
N ASP A 362 1.94 -5.78 22.88
CA ASP A 362 1.13 -6.92 22.41
C ASP A 362 0.67 -6.75 20.93
N LEU A 363 1.27 -5.81 20.19
CA LEU A 363 0.85 -5.40 18.85
C LEU A 363 1.29 -6.38 17.76
N VAL A 364 2.25 -7.26 18.08
CA VAL A 364 2.80 -8.22 17.13
C VAL A 364 1.73 -9.21 16.68
N ASP A 365 0.83 -9.61 17.58
CA ASP A 365 -0.27 -10.52 17.28
C ASP A 365 -1.21 -9.93 16.21
N ALA A 366 -1.45 -8.62 16.26
CA ALA A 366 -2.27 -7.92 15.27
C ALA A 366 -1.62 -7.86 13.86
N LEU A 367 -0.33 -8.20 13.71
CA LEU A 367 0.33 -8.34 12.41
C LEU A 367 0.10 -9.72 11.77
N ALA A 368 -0.38 -10.70 12.56
CA ALA A 368 -0.61 -12.08 12.15
C ALA A 368 0.61 -12.68 11.42
N LEU A 369 1.82 -12.38 11.90
CA LEU A 369 3.07 -12.86 11.31
C LEU A 369 3.35 -14.32 11.71
N PRO A 370 3.98 -15.11 10.83
CA PRO A 370 4.42 -16.46 11.17
C PRO A 370 5.64 -16.40 12.10
N LEU A 371 5.40 -16.43 13.42
CA LEU A 371 6.44 -16.38 14.46
C LEU A 371 6.83 -17.78 14.92
N ALA A 372 8.11 -17.95 15.25
CA ALA A 372 8.61 -19.16 15.88
C ALA A 372 8.19 -19.19 17.36
N SER A 373 7.26 -20.08 17.72
CA SER A 373 6.73 -20.16 19.09
C SER A 373 7.44 -21.23 19.94
N SER A 374 8.12 -22.17 19.29
CA SER A 374 8.81 -23.30 19.93
C SER A 374 10.29 -23.34 19.60
N SER A 375 11.10 -23.89 20.50
CA SER A 375 12.51 -24.22 20.24
C SER A 375 12.68 -25.63 19.65
N SER A 376 11.61 -26.45 19.63
CA SER A 376 11.62 -27.80 19.07
C SER A 376 11.66 -27.76 17.54
N GLN A 377 12.60 -28.47 16.93
CA GLN A 377 12.73 -28.54 15.47
C GLN A 377 11.50 -29.16 14.79
N ASP A 378 10.88 -30.15 15.40
CA ASP A 378 9.70 -30.81 14.85
C ASP A 378 8.48 -29.88 14.86
N GLU A 379 8.30 -29.10 15.93
CA GLU A 379 7.19 -28.14 15.97
C GLU A 379 7.44 -26.97 15.02
N LEU A 380 8.66 -26.44 14.96
CA LEU A 380 9.05 -25.42 13.97
C LEU A 380 8.81 -25.89 12.53
N ALA A 381 9.07 -27.16 12.22
CA ALA A 381 8.78 -27.73 10.90
C ALA A 381 7.27 -27.75 10.61
N ARG A 382 6.43 -28.11 11.59
CA ARG A 382 4.96 -28.06 11.45
C ARG A 382 4.44 -26.62 11.32
N GLU A 383 4.98 -25.70 12.10
CA GLU A 383 4.64 -24.27 12.02
C GLU A 383 4.96 -23.69 10.65
N ARG A 384 6.11 -24.04 10.07
CA ARG A 384 6.47 -23.65 8.69
C ARG A 384 5.49 -24.21 7.67
N LEU A 385 5.10 -25.47 7.77
CA LEU A 385 4.10 -26.06 6.87
C LEU A 385 2.76 -25.33 6.98
N ARG A 386 2.31 -25.02 8.20
CA ARG A 386 1.09 -24.22 8.44
C ARG A 386 1.18 -22.82 7.86
N ALA A 387 2.35 -22.16 7.96
CA ALA A 387 2.57 -20.84 7.39
C ALA A 387 2.51 -20.86 5.86
N VAL A 388 3.16 -21.85 5.22
CA VAL A 388 3.11 -22.03 3.75
C VAL A 388 1.68 -22.31 3.25
N GLU A 389 0.93 -23.14 3.98
CA GLU A 389 -0.48 -23.41 3.68
C GLU A 389 -1.33 -22.15 3.79
N GLN A 390 -1.21 -21.40 4.89
CA GLN A 390 -1.90 -20.13 5.11
C GLN A 390 -1.58 -19.11 4.02
N GLU A 391 -0.33 -19.02 3.60
CA GLU A 391 0.07 -18.10 2.54
C GLU A 391 -0.59 -18.43 1.19
N ARG A 392 -0.82 -19.72 0.91
CA ARG A 392 -1.49 -20.19 -0.30
C ARG A 392 -2.99 -19.95 -0.25
N GLU A 393 -3.59 -20.11 0.92
CA GLU A 393 -5.04 -20.05 1.09
C GLU A 393 -5.57 -18.63 1.25
N ASN A 394 -4.76 -17.72 1.80
CA ASN A 394 -5.14 -16.32 2.05
C ASN A 394 -4.18 -15.32 1.38
N PRO A 395 -4.35 -15.09 0.05
CA PRO A 395 -3.53 -14.14 -0.70
C PRO A 395 -3.48 -12.72 -0.11
N LEU A 396 -4.59 -12.20 0.42
CA LEU A 396 -4.64 -10.84 0.96
C LEU A 396 -3.70 -10.67 2.18
N LEU A 397 -3.64 -11.67 3.05
CA LEU A 397 -2.71 -11.67 4.19
C LEU A 397 -1.26 -11.82 3.73
N THR A 398 -1.02 -12.65 2.71
CA THR A 398 0.31 -12.79 2.08
C THR A 398 0.81 -11.46 1.51
N ILE A 399 -0.06 -10.73 0.82
CA ILE A 399 0.24 -9.40 0.27
C ILE A 399 0.54 -8.43 1.43
N TYR A 400 -0.21 -8.49 2.53
CA TYR A 400 0.03 -7.66 3.72
C TYR A 400 1.43 -7.88 4.30
N HIS A 401 1.82 -9.13 4.50
CA HIS A 401 3.15 -9.47 5.00
C HIS A 401 4.26 -8.99 4.06
N ALA A 402 4.05 -9.13 2.75
CA ALA A 402 5.03 -8.69 1.77
C ALA A 402 5.20 -7.17 1.76
N ARG A 403 4.09 -6.42 1.82
CA ARG A 403 4.11 -4.97 1.92
C ARG A 403 4.69 -4.47 3.24
N LEU A 404 4.48 -5.18 4.35
CA LEU A 404 5.09 -4.84 5.63
C LEU A 404 6.62 -4.91 5.53
N ARG A 405 7.16 -6.02 5.01
CA ARG A 405 8.61 -6.20 4.81
C ARG A 405 9.18 -5.15 3.86
N GLU A 406 8.49 -4.89 2.74
CA GLU A 406 8.91 -3.87 1.80
C GLU A 406 8.90 -2.46 2.41
N GLY A 407 7.86 -2.11 3.17
CA GLY A 407 7.75 -0.81 3.81
C GLY A 407 8.89 -0.54 4.79
N ILE A 408 9.27 -1.55 5.58
CA ILE A 408 10.44 -1.47 6.46
C ILE A 408 11.71 -1.26 5.64
N ARG A 409 11.92 -2.04 4.58
CA ARG A 409 13.09 -1.90 3.70
C ARG A 409 13.17 -0.53 3.03
N LEU A 410 12.04 0.02 2.55
CA LEU A 410 12.01 1.25 1.78
C LEU A 410 12.02 2.52 2.65
N PHE A 411 11.40 2.47 3.83
CA PHE A 411 11.27 3.63 4.70
C PHE A 411 12.16 3.54 5.94
N TYR A 412 12.00 2.49 6.75
CA TYR A 412 12.69 2.37 8.04
C TYR A 412 14.21 2.24 7.86
N GLU A 413 14.64 1.32 7.01
CA GLU A 413 16.05 1.02 6.77
C GLU A 413 16.79 2.14 6.02
N GLU A 414 16.08 2.85 5.13
CA GLU A 414 16.62 3.99 4.39
C GLU A 414 16.51 5.32 5.19
N GLY A 415 15.81 5.33 6.33
CA GLY A 415 15.58 6.50 7.18
C GLY A 415 14.66 7.56 6.56
N VAL A 416 13.81 7.18 5.60
CA VAL A 416 12.86 8.09 4.93
C VAL A 416 11.66 8.35 5.83
N GLY A 417 11.30 9.61 6.06
CA GLY A 417 10.21 9.99 6.95
C GLY A 417 10.57 10.07 8.44
N MET A 418 11.87 10.01 8.77
CA MET A 418 12.40 10.18 10.13
C MET A 418 13.09 11.55 10.33
N GLY A 419 12.98 12.43 9.35
CA GLY A 419 13.57 13.77 9.34
C GLY A 419 12.65 14.86 9.92
N GLY A 420 11.47 14.49 10.44
CA GLY A 420 10.44 15.41 10.94
C GLY A 420 9.39 15.78 9.86
N GLU A 421 9.35 15.07 8.74
CA GLU A 421 8.41 15.31 7.64
C GLU A 421 6.96 15.19 8.12
N MET A 422 6.70 14.23 9.01
CA MET A 422 5.38 14.03 9.59
C MET A 422 4.98 15.19 10.53
N ASP A 423 5.92 15.68 11.36
CA ASP A 423 5.67 16.82 12.26
C ASP A 423 5.32 18.09 11.47
N VAL A 424 5.91 18.28 10.29
CA VAL A 424 5.56 19.39 9.38
C VAL A 424 4.13 19.29 8.87
N VAL A 425 3.64 18.08 8.55
CA VAL A 425 2.25 17.88 8.09
C VAL A 425 1.25 18.27 9.17
N LEU A 426 1.51 17.85 10.41
CA LEU A 426 0.61 18.11 11.53
C LEU A 426 0.59 19.61 11.89
N ASN A 427 1.76 20.24 12.01
CA ASN A 427 1.87 21.66 12.32
C ASN A 427 1.37 22.58 11.20
N GLY A 428 1.43 22.14 9.94
CA GLY A 428 0.95 22.89 8.78
C GLY A 428 -0.58 22.93 8.64
N SER A 429 -1.31 22.11 9.41
CA SER A 429 -2.77 21.99 9.30
C SER A 429 -3.57 23.06 10.06
N ASP A 430 -2.90 23.87 10.91
CA ASP A 430 -3.52 24.90 11.78
C ASP A 430 -3.81 26.26 11.13
N THR A 431 -3.68 26.42 9.80
CA THR A 431 -3.90 27.73 9.14
C THR A 431 -5.05 27.74 8.14
N THR A 432 -6.26 27.98 8.62
CA THR A 432 -7.32 28.64 7.84
C THR A 432 -7.36 30.14 8.10
N THR A 433 -7.26 30.91 7.00
CA THR A 433 -7.41 32.38 6.84
C THR A 433 -6.33 33.33 7.40
N SER A 434 -5.31 33.64 6.58
CA SER A 434 -5.09 34.98 5.98
C SER A 434 -3.60 35.31 5.75
N THR A 435 -3.34 35.90 4.60
CA THR A 435 -2.10 36.56 4.13
C THR A 435 -0.84 35.73 3.93
N THR A 436 -0.66 35.38 2.67
CA THR A 436 0.58 35.01 1.99
C THR A 436 1.73 35.99 2.22
N ALA A 437 2.90 35.48 2.59
CA ALA A 437 4.19 36.04 2.17
C ALA A 437 4.96 34.97 1.37
N ARG A 438 4.92 35.09 0.04
CA ARG A 438 5.80 34.39 -0.91
C ARG A 438 6.96 35.32 -1.29
N PRO A 439 8.17 34.80 -1.58
CA PRO A 439 9.00 35.38 -2.64
C PRO A 439 8.58 34.78 -4.00
N LYS A 440 8.47 35.66 -5.01
CA LYS A 440 8.01 35.43 -6.40
C LYS A 440 9.19 34.93 -7.28
N ASN A 441 9.02 34.08 -8.30
CA ASN A 441 8.50 34.35 -9.67
C ASN A 441 8.26 32.99 -10.41
N SER A 442 7.04 32.56 -10.79
CA SER A 442 6.21 32.83 -12.01
C SER A 442 6.79 32.24 -13.33
N LYS A 443 6.14 31.46 -14.22
CA LYS A 443 4.73 31.09 -14.56
C LYS A 443 4.75 29.73 -15.33
N LYS A 444 3.89 28.73 -15.08
CA LYS A 444 2.53 28.51 -15.65
C LYS A 444 1.79 27.42 -14.85
N LYS A 445 0.47 27.59 -14.69
CA LYS A 445 -0.46 26.88 -13.78
C LYS A 445 -0.66 25.37 -14.09
N PRO A 446 -0.93 24.53 -13.07
CA PRO A 446 -1.87 23.43 -13.18
C PRO A 446 -3.16 23.69 -12.36
N GLN A 447 -4.28 23.25 -12.92
CA GLN A 447 -5.62 23.35 -12.35
C GLN A 447 -5.83 22.30 -11.26
N LYS A 448 -6.40 22.71 -10.12
CA LYS A 448 -6.99 21.84 -9.11
C LYS A 448 -8.15 21.06 -9.71
N LYS A 449 -8.23 19.74 -9.49
CA LYS A 449 -9.49 18.99 -9.58
C LYS A 449 -9.64 18.07 -8.38
N HIS A 450 -10.81 18.19 -7.76
CA HIS A 450 -11.21 17.60 -6.49
C HIS A 450 -11.80 16.19 -6.68
N TYR A 451 -11.50 15.30 -5.75
CA TYR A 451 -12.32 14.12 -5.45
C TYR A 451 -13.60 14.59 -4.73
N ARG A 452 -14.67 14.86 -5.49
CA ARG A 452 -16.08 14.88 -5.05
C ARG A 452 -16.97 15.03 -6.30
N ARG A 453 -17.79 14.02 -6.62
CA ARG A 453 -18.89 14.18 -7.59
C ARG A 453 -20.14 13.56 -7.02
N GLU A 454 -20.96 14.39 -6.38
CA GLU A 454 -22.40 14.13 -6.29
C GLU A 454 -23.17 15.17 -7.08
N LYS A 455 -24.31 14.69 -7.58
CA LYS A 455 -25.29 15.34 -8.46
C LYS A 455 -25.69 16.73 -7.96
N ASN A 456 -25.99 17.62 -8.91
CA ASN A 456 -27.10 18.54 -8.70
C ASN A 456 -27.88 18.69 -10.01
N SER A 457 -29.02 18.02 -10.04
CA SER A 457 -30.19 18.44 -10.80
C SER A 457 -30.73 19.72 -10.17
N THR A 458 -30.88 20.76 -10.98
CA THR A 458 -31.54 22.02 -10.65
C THR A 458 -32.99 21.81 -10.26
N SER A 459 -33.36 22.21 -9.04
CA SER A 459 -34.64 22.88 -8.77
C SER A 459 -34.52 23.75 -7.53
N ASN A 460 -35.03 24.96 -7.67
CA ASN A 460 -34.81 26.15 -6.86
C ASN A 460 -35.95 26.27 -5.83
N SER A 461 -35.66 26.25 -4.52
CA SER A 461 -36.56 26.81 -3.51
C SER A 461 -35.82 27.16 -2.23
N LYS A 462 -35.86 28.46 -1.88
CA LYS A 462 -35.33 29.10 -0.67
C LYS A 462 -35.98 28.55 0.60
N GLY A 463 -35.21 28.40 1.69
CA GLY A 463 -35.76 28.30 3.04
C GLY A 463 -34.78 27.79 4.10
N GLN A 464 -34.25 28.74 4.90
CA GLN A 464 -33.78 28.67 6.29
C GLN A 464 -32.78 27.60 6.80
N ALA A 465 -31.87 28.10 7.61
CA ALA A 465 -30.71 27.45 8.21
C ALA A 465 -31.09 26.30 9.16
N ASP A 466 -30.30 25.22 9.10
CA ASP A 466 -30.22 24.20 10.13
C ASP A 466 -28.72 23.93 10.39
N GLU A 467 -28.27 24.24 11.61
CA GLU A 467 -26.93 23.95 12.12
C GLU A 467 -26.88 22.47 12.51
N GLY A 468 -26.37 21.63 11.61
CA GLY A 468 -26.29 20.20 11.88
C GLY A 468 -25.26 19.48 11.01
N SER A 469 -24.21 18.99 11.67
CA SER A 469 -23.40 17.84 11.26
C SER A 469 -22.72 17.92 9.88
N THR A 470 -21.45 18.31 9.88
CA THR A 470 -20.52 17.92 8.80
C THR A 470 -19.36 17.13 9.42
N SER A 471 -19.64 15.86 9.73
CA SER A 471 -18.61 14.85 10.00
C SER A 471 -17.87 14.49 8.69
N THR A 472 -17.06 15.40 8.18
CA THR A 472 -16.05 15.08 7.17
C THR A 472 -14.80 14.58 7.88
N LEU A 473 -14.67 13.26 8.00
CA LEU A 473 -13.48 12.62 8.55
C LEU A 473 -12.28 12.87 7.62
N THR A 474 -11.29 13.56 8.17
CA THR A 474 -9.97 13.82 7.55
C THR A 474 -9.20 12.50 7.42
N GLU A 475 -8.65 12.23 6.23
CA GLU A 475 -7.65 11.18 5.98
C GLU A 475 -6.56 11.20 7.07
N MET A 476 -6.08 10.03 7.51
CA MET A 476 -4.99 9.95 8.48
C MET A 476 -3.83 10.81 8.00
N PRO A 477 -3.34 11.77 8.81
CA PRO A 477 -2.23 12.60 8.40
C PRO A 477 -1.03 11.74 8.03
N SER A 478 -0.37 12.07 6.92
CA SER A 478 0.83 11.39 6.46
C SER A 478 1.56 12.30 5.49
N TYR A 479 2.89 12.25 5.49
CA TYR A 479 3.67 12.96 4.47
C TYR A 479 3.42 12.34 3.09
N PRO A 480 3.45 13.12 2.00
CA PRO A 480 2.87 12.72 0.71
C PRO A 480 3.39 11.40 0.14
N LEU A 481 4.69 11.13 0.29
CA LEU A 481 5.30 9.92 -0.24
C LEU A 481 4.81 8.65 0.48
N LEU A 482 4.68 8.69 1.81
CA LEU A 482 4.14 7.58 2.59
C LEU A 482 2.64 7.40 2.33
N ALA A 483 1.88 8.48 2.22
CA ALA A 483 0.47 8.43 1.82
C ALA A 483 0.31 7.73 0.46
N GLN A 484 1.12 8.12 -0.53
CA GLN A 484 1.11 7.52 -1.86
C GLN A 484 1.42 6.02 -1.81
N TRP A 485 2.46 5.61 -1.07
CA TRP A 485 2.84 4.20 -0.96
C TRP A 485 1.78 3.37 -0.22
N ARG A 486 1.23 3.88 0.89
CA ARG A 486 0.15 3.21 1.64
C ARG A 486 -1.10 3.03 0.80
N ASN A 487 -1.51 4.07 0.06
CA ASN A 487 -2.67 4.00 -0.83
C ASN A 487 -2.43 2.98 -1.94
N ASN A 488 -1.21 2.92 -2.50
CA ASN A 488 -0.86 1.90 -3.49
C ASN A 488 -0.91 0.46 -2.93
N CYS A 489 -0.54 0.26 -1.65
CA CYS A 489 -0.66 -1.03 -0.98
C CYS A 489 -2.11 -1.42 -0.70
N ARG A 490 -2.93 -0.46 -0.29
CA ARG A 490 -4.30 -0.69 0.19
C ARG A 490 -5.32 -0.75 -0.94
N ASP A 491 -5.36 0.28 -1.79
CA ASP A 491 -6.53 0.54 -2.64
C ASP A 491 -6.80 -0.61 -3.60
N TRP A 492 -5.77 -1.08 -4.30
CA TRP A 492 -5.91 -2.23 -5.19
C TRP A 492 -6.33 -3.50 -4.44
N CYS A 493 -5.77 -3.75 -3.26
CA CYS A 493 -6.14 -4.89 -2.44
C CYS A 493 -7.61 -4.83 -2.02
N CYS A 494 -8.12 -3.65 -1.63
CA CYS A 494 -9.53 -3.46 -1.31
C CYS A 494 -10.44 -3.75 -2.51
N HIS A 495 -10.09 -3.23 -3.69
CA HIS A 495 -10.90 -3.42 -4.90
C HIS A 495 -10.88 -4.88 -5.39
N LEU A 496 -9.72 -5.54 -5.34
CA LEU A 496 -9.52 -6.88 -5.89
C LEU A 496 -9.96 -8.01 -4.94
N TYR A 497 -9.94 -7.77 -3.63
CA TYR A 497 -10.20 -8.73 -2.56
C TYR A 497 -11.27 -8.19 -1.58
N ALA A 498 -10.85 -7.58 -0.48
CA ALA A 498 -11.70 -7.06 0.59
C ALA A 498 -11.02 -5.89 1.31
N TYR A 499 -11.82 -5.07 2.01
CA TYR A 499 -11.34 -3.89 2.72
C TYR A 499 -10.55 -4.21 4.00
N ALA A 500 -10.97 -5.23 4.75
CA ALA A 500 -10.24 -5.73 5.91
C ALA A 500 -9.55 -7.06 5.58
N THR A 501 -8.36 -7.26 6.13
CA THR A 501 -7.56 -8.48 5.92
C THR A 501 -7.98 -9.58 6.90
N PRO A 502 -8.55 -10.70 6.42
CA PRO A 502 -8.84 -11.84 7.29
C PRO A 502 -7.55 -12.48 7.80
N THR A 503 -7.53 -12.86 9.07
CA THR A 503 -6.48 -13.70 9.66
C THR A 503 -7.02 -15.10 9.91
N ARG A 504 -6.11 -16.06 10.13
CA ARG A 504 -6.51 -17.41 10.51
C ARG A 504 -7.29 -17.42 11.82
N GLU A 505 -6.89 -16.57 12.77
CA GLU A 505 -7.53 -16.38 14.06
C GLU A 505 -8.94 -15.81 13.90
N ALA A 506 -9.11 -14.83 13.01
CA ALA A 506 -10.42 -14.27 12.69
C ALA A 506 -11.33 -15.31 12.06
N LEU A 507 -10.86 -16.05 11.05
CA LEU A 507 -11.65 -17.10 10.40
C LEU A 507 -12.06 -18.19 11.40
N LYS A 508 -11.12 -18.68 12.23
CA LYS A 508 -11.40 -19.64 13.31
C LYS A 508 -12.38 -19.13 14.36
N LEU A 509 -12.38 -17.82 14.62
CA LEU A 509 -13.37 -17.22 15.51
C LEU A 509 -14.74 -17.25 14.86
N LEU A 510 -14.84 -16.84 13.60
CA LEU A 510 -16.09 -16.81 12.84
C LEU A 510 -16.72 -18.19 12.64
N THR A 511 -15.93 -19.26 12.50
CA THR A 511 -16.48 -20.63 12.34
C THR A 511 -17.35 -21.06 13.53
N LYS A 512 -17.09 -20.54 14.73
CA LYS A 512 -17.89 -20.82 15.95
C LYS A 512 -19.30 -20.23 15.90
N TYR A 513 -19.54 -19.28 15.00
CA TYR A 513 -20.81 -18.56 14.84
C TYR A 513 -21.53 -18.94 13.54
N GLY A 514 -21.07 -19.98 12.84
CA GLY A 514 -21.80 -20.56 11.70
C GLY A 514 -23.16 -21.14 12.11
N PRO A 515 -24.17 -21.14 11.22
CA PRO A 515 -24.17 -20.62 9.85
C PRO A 515 -24.19 -19.07 9.77
N ILE A 516 -23.71 -18.49 8.67
CA ILE A 516 -23.53 -17.03 8.49
C ILE A 516 -24.34 -16.51 7.29
N VAL A 517 -24.82 -15.26 7.40
CA VAL A 517 -25.26 -14.43 6.28
C VAL A 517 -24.40 -13.17 6.22
N GLU A 518 -23.79 -12.89 5.07
CA GLU A 518 -22.97 -11.68 4.83
C GLU A 518 -23.77 -10.70 3.96
N ILE A 519 -23.95 -9.46 4.45
CA ILE A 519 -24.59 -8.37 3.69
C ILE A 519 -23.53 -7.34 3.30
N GLY A 520 -23.50 -6.98 2.01
CA GLY A 520 -22.44 -6.15 1.44
C GLY A 520 -21.16 -6.94 1.19
N ALA A 521 -21.29 -8.18 0.74
CA ALA A 521 -20.18 -9.12 0.59
C ALA A 521 -19.15 -8.73 -0.48
N GLY A 522 -19.46 -7.76 -1.36
CA GLY A 522 -18.56 -7.32 -2.42
C GLY A 522 -18.14 -8.47 -3.33
N THR A 523 -16.84 -8.76 -3.37
CA THR A 523 -16.30 -9.90 -4.15
C THR A 523 -16.56 -11.27 -3.50
N GLY A 524 -17.07 -11.31 -2.27
CA GLY A 524 -17.26 -12.54 -1.49
C GLY A 524 -15.96 -13.11 -0.94
N TYR A 525 -14.88 -12.32 -0.79
CA TYR A 525 -13.58 -12.83 -0.34
C TYR A 525 -13.65 -13.48 1.05
N TRP A 526 -14.23 -12.80 2.07
CA TRP A 526 -14.41 -13.36 3.41
C TRP A 526 -15.30 -14.60 3.39
N SER A 527 -16.46 -14.53 2.72
CA SER A 527 -17.34 -15.67 2.49
C SER A 527 -16.61 -16.88 1.88
N SER A 528 -15.79 -16.67 0.85
CA SER A 528 -15.07 -17.75 0.18
C SER A 528 -14.05 -18.45 1.08
N LEU A 529 -13.42 -17.73 2.01
CA LEU A 529 -12.50 -18.31 2.98
C LEU A 529 -13.25 -19.09 4.06
N LEU A 530 -14.37 -18.57 4.54
CA LEU A 530 -15.22 -19.25 5.52
C LEU A 530 -15.85 -20.53 4.96
N GLN A 531 -16.29 -20.51 3.69
CA GLN A 531 -16.80 -21.70 3.00
C GLN A 531 -15.74 -22.81 2.88
N ARG A 532 -14.47 -22.45 2.66
CA ARG A 532 -13.35 -23.43 2.66
C ARG A 532 -13.12 -24.04 4.04
N GLU A 533 -13.38 -23.29 5.10
CA GLU A 533 -13.39 -23.78 6.50
C GLU A 533 -14.68 -24.56 6.85
N GLY A 534 -15.54 -24.85 5.87
CA GLY A 534 -16.75 -25.63 6.04
C GLY A 534 -17.93 -24.88 6.65
N VAL A 535 -17.88 -23.55 6.72
CA VAL A 535 -18.99 -22.73 7.21
C VAL A 535 -20.04 -22.57 6.10
N ASP A 536 -21.31 -22.80 6.44
CA ASP A 536 -22.44 -22.43 5.59
C ASP A 536 -22.59 -20.90 5.59
N VAL A 537 -22.29 -20.26 4.45
CA VAL A 537 -22.35 -18.81 4.27
C VAL A 537 -23.22 -18.46 3.08
N LEU A 538 -24.22 -17.59 3.32
CA LEU A 538 -24.97 -16.91 2.26
C LEU A 538 -24.46 -15.48 2.10
N ALA A 539 -23.94 -15.16 0.92
CA ALA A 539 -23.35 -13.85 0.63
C ALA A 539 -24.27 -13.04 -0.29
N PHE A 540 -24.57 -11.80 0.12
CA PHE A 540 -25.38 -10.86 -0.65
C PHE A 540 -24.66 -9.54 -0.85
N ASP A 541 -24.80 -8.97 -2.04
CA ASP A 541 -24.37 -7.60 -2.35
C ASP A 541 -25.42 -6.90 -3.24
N LYS A 542 -25.60 -5.59 -3.07
CA LYS A 542 -26.55 -4.81 -3.86
C LYS A 542 -26.22 -4.85 -5.35
N CYS A 543 -24.92 -4.82 -5.68
CA CYS A 543 -24.40 -4.87 -7.03
C CYS A 543 -23.26 -5.89 -7.08
N PRO A 544 -23.54 -7.21 -7.04
CA PRO A 544 -22.49 -8.21 -7.01
C PRO A 544 -21.58 -8.03 -8.23
N PRO A 545 -20.25 -8.10 -8.07
CA PRO A 545 -19.34 -8.05 -9.20
C PRO A 545 -19.65 -9.21 -10.17
N ASN A 546 -19.70 -8.92 -11.48
CA ASN A 546 -19.94 -9.90 -12.55
C ASN A 546 -21.37 -10.48 -12.66
N VAL A 547 -22.41 -9.73 -12.29
CA VAL A 547 -23.77 -10.00 -12.81
C VAL A 547 -23.87 -9.41 -14.22
N GLU A 548 -24.55 -10.09 -15.15
CA GLU A 548 -24.70 -9.72 -16.58
C GLU A 548 -25.25 -8.28 -16.82
N ASP A 549 -25.73 -7.62 -15.77
CA ASP A 549 -26.09 -6.21 -15.77
C ASP A 549 -24.86 -5.31 -15.95
N ALA A 550 -24.97 -4.38 -16.89
CA ALA A 550 -23.88 -3.47 -17.32
C ALA A 550 -23.29 -2.55 -16.22
N THR A 551 -23.83 -2.54 -14.99
CA THR A 551 -23.38 -1.64 -13.93
C THR A 551 -22.26 -2.26 -13.10
N ALA A 552 -21.06 -1.68 -13.18
CA ALA A 552 -19.94 -2.04 -12.32
C ALA A 552 -20.28 -1.88 -10.83
N ASN A 553 -19.75 -2.76 -9.97
CA ASN A 553 -19.79 -2.53 -8.53
C ASN A 553 -18.97 -1.26 -8.20
N ALA A 554 -19.50 -0.38 -7.36
CA ALA A 554 -18.87 0.92 -7.07
C ALA A 554 -17.51 0.79 -6.36
N TYR A 555 -17.30 -0.30 -5.61
CA TYR A 555 -16.10 -0.57 -4.82
C TYR A 555 -15.16 -1.59 -5.47
N HIS A 556 -15.69 -2.51 -6.28
CA HIS A 556 -14.94 -3.64 -6.84
C HIS A 556 -14.86 -3.62 -8.38
N GLY A 557 -15.59 -2.72 -9.04
CA GLY A 557 -15.64 -2.63 -10.50
C GLY A 557 -16.22 -3.90 -11.15
N HIS A 558 -15.52 -4.43 -12.15
CA HIS A 558 -15.91 -5.62 -12.91
C HIS A 558 -15.11 -6.88 -12.54
N VAL A 559 -14.45 -6.91 -11.38
CA VAL A 559 -13.68 -8.11 -10.99
C VAL A 559 -14.63 -9.29 -10.78
N PRO A 560 -14.25 -10.52 -11.17
CA PRO A 560 -15.06 -11.70 -10.87
C PRO A 560 -15.06 -11.98 -9.35
N PRO A 561 -16.16 -12.50 -8.78
CA PRO A 561 -16.24 -12.82 -7.36
C PRO A 561 -15.39 -14.07 -7.02
N PHE A 562 -15.16 -14.31 -5.73
CA PHE A 562 -14.43 -15.49 -5.22
C PHE A 562 -15.35 -16.68 -4.92
N CYS A 563 -16.63 -16.40 -4.66
CA CYS A 563 -17.68 -17.39 -4.44
C CYS A 563 -18.98 -16.88 -5.08
N SER A 564 -20.07 -17.64 -4.94
CA SER A 564 -21.39 -17.13 -5.32
C SER A 564 -21.80 -15.98 -4.39
N VAL A 565 -22.20 -14.85 -4.97
CA VAL A 565 -22.73 -13.68 -4.26
C VAL A 565 -24.04 -13.30 -4.94
N ALA A 566 -25.14 -13.47 -4.23
CA ALA A 566 -26.46 -13.16 -4.76
C ALA A 566 -26.72 -11.65 -4.71
N ARG A 567 -27.54 -11.14 -5.65
CA ARG A 567 -28.00 -9.75 -5.57
C ARG A 567 -28.99 -9.62 -4.41
N GLY A 568 -28.72 -8.69 -3.50
CA GLY A 568 -29.58 -8.38 -2.37
C GLY A 568 -28.93 -7.46 -1.35
N GLY A 569 -29.73 -6.89 -0.47
CA GLY A 569 -29.32 -6.01 0.63
C GLY A 569 -29.98 -6.39 1.96
N PRO A 570 -30.12 -5.45 2.90
CA PRO A 570 -30.68 -5.71 4.23
C PRO A 570 -32.08 -6.36 4.22
N GLU A 571 -32.88 -6.14 3.18
CA GLU A 571 -34.21 -6.69 3.01
C GLU A 571 -34.25 -8.22 3.06
N VAL A 572 -33.15 -8.90 2.68
CA VAL A 572 -33.10 -10.38 2.72
C VAL A 572 -33.17 -10.91 4.14
N LEU A 573 -32.74 -10.13 5.14
CA LEU A 573 -32.75 -10.53 6.55
C LEU A 573 -34.16 -10.59 7.16
N GLY A 574 -35.11 -9.89 6.56
CA GLY A 574 -36.52 -9.94 6.94
C GLY A 574 -37.30 -11.07 6.25
N ASN A 575 -36.70 -11.76 5.29
CA ASN A 575 -37.33 -12.87 4.60
C ASN A 575 -37.31 -14.13 5.49
N SER A 576 -38.42 -14.86 5.54
CA SER A 576 -38.50 -16.18 6.22
C SER A 576 -37.83 -17.29 5.42
N GLU A 577 -37.56 -17.09 4.12
CA GLU A 577 -36.82 -18.04 3.30
C GLU A 577 -35.35 -18.15 3.78
N ASN A 578 -34.79 -19.35 3.72
CA ASN A 578 -33.39 -19.68 4.07
C ASN A 578 -32.99 -19.56 5.55
N ASP A 579 -33.96 -19.52 6.48
CA ASP A 579 -33.74 -19.51 7.94
C ASP A 579 -32.74 -18.43 8.40
N MET A 580 -32.99 -17.18 7.99
CA MET A 580 -32.14 -16.04 8.33
C MET A 580 -32.02 -15.80 9.84
N ALA A 581 -33.04 -16.18 10.62
CA ALA A 581 -33.06 -16.05 12.07
C ALA A 581 -32.07 -17.01 12.77
N GLY A 582 -31.82 -18.18 12.16
CA GLY A 582 -30.83 -19.16 12.64
C GLY A 582 -29.37 -18.83 12.32
N ARG A 583 -29.11 -17.77 11.54
CA ARG A 583 -27.76 -17.37 11.10
C ARG A 583 -27.20 -16.19 11.87
N SER A 584 -25.88 -16.12 11.98
CA SER A 584 -25.17 -14.91 12.41
C SER A 584 -25.02 -13.92 11.25
N LEU A 585 -25.20 -12.63 11.51
CA LEU A 585 -25.03 -11.57 10.51
C LEU A 585 -23.58 -11.11 10.45
N LEU A 586 -22.91 -11.23 9.30
CA LEU A 586 -21.60 -10.65 9.03
C LEU A 586 -21.72 -9.32 8.26
N LEU A 587 -21.10 -8.27 8.79
CA LEU A 587 -20.94 -6.97 8.17
C LEU A 587 -19.44 -6.62 8.11
N CYS A 588 -18.82 -6.78 6.94
CA CYS A 588 -17.42 -6.44 6.73
C CYS A 588 -17.30 -5.12 5.95
N TYR A 589 -16.67 -4.12 6.56
CA TYR A 589 -16.54 -2.76 6.02
C TYR A 589 -17.88 -2.21 5.52
N PRO A 590 -18.89 -2.05 6.41
CA PRO A 590 -20.13 -1.41 6.01
C PRO A 590 -19.83 -0.03 5.37
N PRO A 591 -20.40 0.29 4.19
CA PRO A 591 -20.12 1.55 3.51
C PRO A 591 -20.42 2.78 4.38
N PRO A 592 -19.49 3.76 4.46
CA PRO A 592 -19.72 4.94 5.27
C PRO A 592 -20.86 5.80 4.72
N GLY A 593 -21.75 6.23 5.61
CA GLY A 593 -22.90 7.07 5.26
C GLY A 593 -24.08 6.37 4.56
N ASP A 594 -23.95 5.07 4.23
CA ASP A 594 -25.04 4.28 3.66
C ASP A 594 -25.93 3.69 4.76
N ALA A 595 -27.23 3.56 4.50
CA ALA A 595 -28.19 3.00 5.43
C ALA A 595 -28.13 1.46 5.54
N MET A 596 -27.31 0.79 4.73
CA MET A 596 -27.19 -0.67 4.68
C MET A 596 -26.95 -1.28 6.06
N ALA A 597 -25.96 -0.78 6.80
CA ALA A 597 -25.56 -1.37 8.08
C ALA A 597 -26.64 -1.21 9.15
N VAL A 598 -27.18 0.01 9.32
CA VAL A 598 -28.24 0.28 10.30
C VAL A 598 -29.52 -0.50 9.96
N ARG A 599 -29.91 -0.57 8.68
CA ARG A 599 -31.05 -1.40 8.26
C ARG A 599 -30.84 -2.88 8.51
N SER A 600 -29.61 -3.37 8.30
CA SER A 600 -29.28 -4.77 8.54
C SER A 600 -29.53 -5.12 10.01
N VAL A 601 -29.04 -4.30 10.94
CA VAL A 601 -29.28 -4.50 12.39
C VAL A 601 -30.77 -4.35 12.75
N GLN A 602 -31.50 -3.45 12.09
CA GLN A 602 -32.93 -3.24 12.33
C GLN A 602 -33.79 -4.45 11.93
N LEU A 603 -33.50 -5.05 10.77
CA LEU A 603 -34.25 -6.17 10.21
C LEU A 603 -33.79 -7.52 10.76
N PHE A 604 -32.52 -7.63 11.18
CA PHE A 604 -31.95 -8.87 11.68
C PHE A 604 -32.66 -9.39 12.93
N GLN A 605 -33.16 -10.63 12.84
CA GLN A 605 -33.87 -11.32 13.92
C GLN A 605 -32.97 -12.30 14.69
N GLY A 606 -31.79 -12.66 14.18
CA GLY A 606 -30.87 -13.59 14.82
C GLY A 606 -30.15 -13.03 16.06
N ASP A 607 -29.32 -13.84 16.70
CA ASP A 607 -28.74 -13.52 18.01
C ASP A 607 -27.35 -12.86 17.96
N VAL A 608 -26.61 -13.02 16.85
CA VAL A 608 -25.20 -12.64 16.77
C VAL A 608 -24.93 -11.75 15.55
N VAL A 609 -24.26 -10.62 15.78
CA VAL A 609 -23.72 -9.74 14.75
C VAL A 609 -22.20 -9.78 14.80
N LEU A 610 -21.59 -10.09 13.67
CA LEU A 610 -20.16 -10.15 13.42
C LEU A 610 -19.81 -8.92 12.61
N HIS A 611 -19.13 -7.95 13.22
CA HIS A 611 -18.78 -6.68 12.56
C HIS A 611 -17.27 -6.58 12.38
N VAL A 612 -16.83 -6.35 11.15
CA VAL A 612 -15.44 -6.07 10.80
C VAL A 612 -15.35 -4.62 10.32
N GLY A 613 -14.74 -3.75 11.13
CA GLY A 613 -14.70 -2.32 10.82
C GLY A 613 -14.01 -1.47 11.89
N GLU A 614 -14.03 -0.16 11.67
CA GLU A 614 -13.57 0.88 12.59
C GLU A 614 -14.75 1.48 13.36
N TRP A 615 -14.69 1.44 14.70
CA TRP A 615 -15.69 2.11 15.53
C TRP A 615 -15.44 3.61 15.61
N GLN A 616 -16.44 4.46 15.40
CA GLN A 616 -16.32 5.92 15.24
C GLN A 616 -15.23 6.31 14.23
N GLY A 617 -15.14 5.56 13.13
CA GLY A 617 -14.19 5.76 12.05
C GLY A 617 -14.85 5.72 10.67
N ASP A 618 -14.15 5.14 9.70
CA ASP A 618 -14.52 5.21 8.28
C ASP A 618 -15.38 4.02 7.81
N THR A 619 -16.06 3.32 8.73
CA THR A 619 -16.96 2.20 8.41
C THR A 619 -18.30 2.35 9.10
N GLY A 620 -19.38 2.14 8.34
CA GLY A 620 -20.74 2.38 8.81
C GLY A 620 -20.95 3.85 9.15
N ASP A 621 -21.88 4.10 10.06
CA ASP A 621 -22.11 5.44 10.58
C ASP A 621 -22.58 5.40 12.04
N ARG A 622 -22.70 6.57 12.65
CA ARG A 622 -23.18 6.71 14.03
C ARG A 622 -24.58 6.10 14.26
N ARG A 623 -25.42 6.05 13.22
CA ARG A 623 -26.77 5.47 13.30
C ARG A 623 -26.69 3.95 13.46
N PHE A 624 -25.83 3.31 12.66
CA PHE A 624 -25.52 1.88 12.80
C PHE A 624 -24.93 1.56 14.16
N GLU A 625 -23.92 2.33 14.58
CA GLU A 625 -23.25 2.12 15.87
C GLU A 625 -24.22 2.22 17.06
N ALA A 626 -25.09 3.24 17.07
CA ALA A 626 -26.08 3.44 18.11
C ALA A 626 -27.10 2.29 18.13
N GLU A 627 -27.60 1.90 16.95
CA GLU A 627 -28.57 0.81 16.84
C GLU A 627 -28.00 -0.55 17.27
N LEU A 628 -26.72 -0.80 16.97
CA LEU A 628 -26.02 -2.01 17.40
C LEU A 628 -25.84 -2.02 18.91
N GLN A 629 -25.33 -0.94 19.52
CA GLN A 629 -25.16 -0.84 20.98
C GLN A 629 -26.51 -0.86 21.73
N ARG A 630 -27.58 -0.38 21.11
CA ARG A 630 -28.91 -0.41 21.71
C ARG A 630 -29.40 -1.84 21.89
N ARG A 631 -29.26 -2.68 20.86
CA ARG A 631 -29.83 -4.04 20.81
C ARG A 631 -28.87 -5.16 21.23
N PHE A 632 -27.57 -4.94 21.14
CA PHE A 632 -26.53 -5.95 21.36
C PHE A 632 -25.50 -5.50 22.40
N VAL A 633 -24.80 -6.46 22.99
CA VAL A 633 -23.65 -6.27 23.87
C VAL A 633 -22.42 -6.88 23.21
N LEU A 634 -21.27 -6.23 23.36
CA LEU A 634 -20.00 -6.73 22.86
C LEU A 634 -19.59 -7.99 23.66
N GLU A 635 -19.45 -9.11 22.96
CA GLU A 635 -19.03 -10.40 23.50
C GLU A 635 -17.53 -10.63 23.31
N GLN A 636 -16.97 -10.22 22.17
CA GLN A 636 -15.54 -10.43 21.88
C GLN A 636 -15.01 -9.41 20.87
N GLN A 637 -13.72 -9.06 20.98
CA GLN A 637 -12.99 -8.27 20.00
C GLN A 637 -11.68 -8.99 19.62
N LEU A 638 -11.33 -8.91 18.34
CA LEU A 638 -10.06 -9.39 17.78
C LEU A 638 -9.48 -8.32 16.86
N GLU A 639 -8.25 -7.91 17.12
CA GLU A 639 -7.52 -6.97 16.27
C GLU A 639 -7.16 -7.60 14.92
N LEU A 640 -7.16 -6.78 13.86
CA LEU A 640 -6.82 -7.23 12.51
C LEU A 640 -5.58 -6.52 11.96
N PRO A 641 -4.90 -7.13 10.96
CA PRO A 641 -3.90 -6.45 10.16
C PRO A 641 -4.52 -5.22 9.48
N ASN A 642 -3.89 -4.07 9.68
CA ASN A 642 -4.41 -2.78 9.24
C ASN A 642 -3.48 -2.13 8.22
N TRP A 643 -4.07 -1.71 7.10
CA TRP A 643 -3.36 -1.09 5.99
C TRP A 643 -3.27 0.42 6.20
N GLY A 644 -2.07 0.93 6.45
CA GLY A 644 -1.82 2.37 6.43
C GLY A 644 -2.71 3.16 7.39
N ASN A 645 -3.83 3.67 6.87
CA ASN A 645 -4.75 4.58 7.55
C ASN A 645 -5.97 3.92 8.23
N SER A 646 -6.04 2.59 8.32
CA SER A 646 -7.16 1.87 8.94
C SER A 646 -6.90 1.45 10.40
N ALA A 647 -7.98 1.12 11.10
CA ALA A 647 -8.00 0.54 12.45
C ALA A 647 -9.15 -0.48 12.61
N TYR A 648 -9.32 -1.35 11.60
CA TYR A 648 -10.31 -2.41 11.59
C TYR A 648 -10.04 -3.43 12.71
N ALA A 649 -11.12 -3.84 13.36
CA ALA A 649 -11.16 -4.99 14.25
C ALA A 649 -12.38 -5.85 13.91
N LEU A 650 -12.30 -7.14 14.22
CA LEU A 650 -13.45 -8.04 14.24
C LEU A 650 -14.10 -7.97 15.64
N THR A 651 -15.37 -7.62 15.69
CA THR A 651 -16.18 -7.53 16.91
C THR A 651 -17.37 -8.47 16.83
N VAL A 652 -17.60 -9.23 17.88
CA VAL A 652 -18.73 -10.15 18.03
C VAL A 652 -19.70 -9.53 19.02
N TRP A 653 -20.95 -9.40 18.59
CA TRP A 653 -22.02 -8.76 19.33
C TRP A 653 -23.16 -9.74 19.55
N ARG A 654 -23.63 -9.88 20.79
CA ARG A 654 -24.75 -10.76 21.14
C ARG A 654 -25.95 -9.96 21.58
N ARG A 655 -27.15 -10.38 21.15
CA ARG A 655 -28.40 -9.70 21.47
C ARG A 655 -28.59 -9.63 22.99
N LYS A 656 -28.95 -8.46 23.53
CA LYS A 656 -29.10 -8.21 24.99
C LYS A 656 -30.15 -9.07 25.68
N THR A 657 -31.05 -9.71 24.94
CA THR A 657 -31.98 -10.70 25.49
C THR A 657 -31.29 -11.97 25.98
N LYS A 658 -29.99 -12.15 25.70
CA LYS A 658 -29.16 -13.22 26.23
C LYS A 658 -28.27 -12.66 27.33
N GLU A 659 -28.17 -13.35 28.46
CA GLU A 659 -27.23 -12.99 29.53
C GLU A 659 -25.79 -13.27 29.08
N VAL A 660 -25.03 -12.20 28.85
CA VAL A 660 -23.61 -12.29 28.46
C VAL A 660 -22.82 -11.31 29.32
N PRO A 661 -21.70 -11.75 29.92
CA PRO A 661 -20.78 -10.83 30.55
C PRO A 661 -20.22 -9.85 29.51
N ALA A 662 -20.39 -8.56 29.74
CA ALA A 662 -19.76 -7.55 28.89
C ALA A 662 -18.24 -7.65 29.01
N VAL A 663 -17.53 -7.59 27.88
CA VAL A 663 -16.06 -7.60 27.84
C VAL A 663 -15.53 -6.17 27.77
N ALA A 664 -14.36 -5.93 28.37
CA ALA A 664 -13.67 -4.65 28.28
C ALA A 664 -13.42 -4.26 26.82
N TRP A 665 -13.94 -3.10 26.42
CA TRP A 665 -13.84 -2.65 25.04
C TRP A 665 -12.67 -1.70 24.85
N ARG A 666 -11.52 -2.27 24.48
CA ARG A 666 -10.26 -1.53 24.42
C ARG A 666 -10.29 -0.30 23.51
N ALA A 667 -11.00 -0.36 22.38
CA ALA A 667 -11.13 0.77 21.45
C ALA A 667 -11.91 1.97 22.02
N MET A 668 -12.66 1.77 23.10
CA MET A 668 -13.51 2.77 23.79
C MET A 668 -13.10 2.97 25.26
N SER A 669 -11.85 2.63 25.59
CA SER A 669 -11.27 2.79 26.92
C SER A 669 -9.88 3.44 26.83
N CYS A 670 -9.45 4.07 27.92
CA CYS A 670 -8.10 4.57 28.06
C CYS A 670 -7.10 3.40 28.00
N PHE A 671 -6.12 3.47 27.10
CA PHE A 671 -5.12 2.41 26.89
C PHE A 671 -4.17 2.22 28.07
N HIS A 672 -4.06 3.22 28.93
CA HIS A 672 -3.20 3.18 30.12
C HIS A 672 -3.96 2.72 31.38
N CYS A 673 -5.03 3.41 31.77
CA CYS A 673 -5.72 3.17 33.03
C CYS A 673 -7.01 2.33 32.91
N GLY A 674 -7.46 2.03 31.69
CA GLY A 674 -8.67 1.25 31.44
C GLY A 674 -10.00 2.00 31.60
N LYS A 675 -9.98 3.28 32.03
CA LYS A 675 -11.16 4.15 32.17
C LYS A 675 -12.04 4.06 30.91
N THR A 676 -13.29 3.66 31.05
CA THR A 676 -14.22 3.50 29.91
C THR A 676 -14.75 4.85 29.44
N LEU A 677 -15.38 4.87 28.27
CA LEU A 677 -16.06 6.09 27.77
C LEU A 677 -17.12 6.62 28.76
N ALA A 678 -17.87 5.72 29.40
CA ALA A 678 -18.90 6.09 30.37
C ALA A 678 -18.30 6.67 31.67
N ASP A 679 -17.21 6.07 32.17
CA ASP A 679 -16.51 6.59 33.36
C ASP A 679 -15.93 7.99 33.07
N ALA A 680 -15.36 8.16 31.88
CA ALA A 680 -14.79 9.40 31.40
C ALA A 680 -15.85 10.51 31.26
N ALA A 681 -17.03 10.18 30.73
CA ALA A 681 -18.16 11.10 30.64
C ALA A 681 -18.71 11.50 32.02
N ALA A 682 -18.81 10.55 32.96
CA ALA A 682 -19.26 10.82 34.33
C ALA A 682 -18.34 11.80 35.09
N GLU A 683 -17.05 11.82 34.75
CA GLU A 683 -16.05 12.71 35.34
C GLU A 683 -15.83 14.01 34.53
N CYS A 684 -16.59 14.22 33.44
CA CYS A 684 -16.39 15.34 32.51
C CYS A 684 -14.98 15.41 31.89
N GLU A 685 -14.31 14.27 31.75
CA GLU A 685 -12.98 14.13 31.16
C GLU A 685 -13.07 13.29 29.87
N PRO A 686 -13.26 13.89 28.68
CA PRO A 686 -13.51 13.11 27.47
C PRO A 686 -12.32 12.22 27.09
N LEU A 687 -12.59 10.97 26.68
CA LEU A 687 -11.57 10.15 26.03
C LEU A 687 -11.21 10.75 24.68
N ARG A 688 -9.92 10.88 24.40
CA ARG A 688 -9.43 11.33 23.10
C ARG A 688 -8.57 10.26 22.44
N ARG A 689 -8.88 9.98 21.18
CA ARG A 689 -8.20 9.00 20.33
C ARG A 689 -7.18 9.68 19.43
N CYS A 690 -6.00 9.08 19.33
CA CYS A 690 -4.95 9.58 18.43
C CYS A 690 -5.40 9.49 16.97
N VAL A 691 -5.27 10.58 16.21
CA VAL A 691 -5.67 10.65 14.79
C VAL A 691 -4.72 9.88 13.87
N ILE A 692 -3.49 9.61 14.32
CA ILE A 692 -2.42 8.99 13.55
C ILE A 692 -2.45 7.47 13.67
N CYS A 693 -2.74 6.90 14.83
CA CYS A 693 -2.90 5.44 14.94
C CYS A 693 -4.36 5.00 14.81
N LYS A 694 -5.32 5.86 15.17
CA LYS A 694 -6.77 5.56 15.25
C LYS A 694 -7.14 4.40 16.19
N THR A 695 -6.18 3.83 16.91
CA THR A 695 -6.37 2.73 17.87
C THR A 695 -6.33 3.25 19.29
N ASN A 696 -5.26 3.95 19.68
CA ASN A 696 -5.02 4.34 21.06
C ASN A 696 -5.91 5.53 21.46
N ALA A 697 -6.56 5.40 22.62
CA ALA A 697 -7.31 6.46 23.28
C ALA A 697 -6.81 6.66 24.71
N TYR A 698 -6.87 7.90 25.18
CA TYR A 698 -6.43 8.29 26.52
C TYR A 698 -7.45 9.23 27.16
N CYS A 699 -7.51 9.25 28.50
CA CYS A 699 -8.33 10.20 29.25
C CYS A 699 -7.56 11.47 29.66
N SER A 700 -6.22 11.46 29.59
CA SER A 700 -5.40 12.59 30.00
C SER A 700 -4.01 12.56 29.39
N THR A 701 -3.34 13.71 29.45
CA THR A 701 -1.91 13.86 29.09
C THR A 701 -1.02 12.91 29.87
N SER A 702 -1.30 12.66 31.16
CA SER A 702 -0.52 11.71 31.97
C SER A 702 -0.65 10.27 31.47
N CYS A 703 -1.87 9.83 31.14
CA CYS A 703 -2.08 8.49 30.58
C CYS A 703 -1.37 8.32 29.24
N ALA A 704 -1.46 9.31 28.36
CA ALA A 704 -0.75 9.30 27.07
C ALA A 704 0.78 9.25 27.26
N GLN A 705 1.32 9.96 28.26
CA GLN A 705 2.75 9.95 28.57
C GLN A 705 3.23 8.61 29.14
N GLN A 706 2.45 8.00 30.02
CA GLN A 706 2.79 6.71 30.60
C GLN A 706 2.75 5.57 29.57
N ASP A 707 1.92 5.71 28.53
CA ASP A 707 1.82 4.77 27.41
C ASP A 707 2.66 5.16 26.18
N ALA A 708 3.51 6.20 26.29
CA ALA A 708 4.18 6.80 25.12
C ALA A 708 4.97 5.79 24.27
N ARG A 709 5.57 4.77 24.90
CA ARG A 709 6.32 3.72 24.19
C ARG A 709 5.43 2.81 23.36
N ALA A 710 4.32 2.31 23.91
CA ALA A 710 3.38 1.46 23.17
C ALA A 710 2.63 2.28 22.11
N HIS A 711 2.34 3.55 22.39
CA HIS A 711 1.80 4.49 21.42
C HIS A 711 2.74 4.71 20.24
N ALA A 712 4.03 4.92 20.50
CA ALA A 712 5.04 5.05 19.45
C ALA A 712 5.17 3.77 18.63
N ALA A 713 5.04 2.58 19.25
CA ALA A 713 5.02 1.31 18.54
C ALA A 713 3.84 1.19 17.54
N GLU A 714 2.65 1.69 17.90
CA GLU A 714 1.50 1.76 16.97
C GLU A 714 1.74 2.72 15.79
N HIS A 715 2.48 3.81 16.00
CA HIS A 715 2.93 4.69 14.91
C HIS A 715 3.98 4.01 14.03
N ALA A 716 4.98 3.36 14.64
CA ALA A 716 6.06 2.67 13.94
C ALA A 716 5.52 1.55 13.06
N LYS A 717 4.54 0.76 13.54
CA LYS A 717 3.81 -0.24 12.74
C LYS A 717 3.21 0.34 11.44
N ARG A 718 2.88 1.64 11.45
CA ARG A 718 2.37 2.36 10.28
C ARG A 718 3.47 3.04 9.48
N LEU A 719 4.74 2.99 9.91
CA LEU A 719 5.89 3.72 9.35
C LEU A 719 5.80 5.25 9.56
N VAL A 720 5.19 5.67 10.67
CA VAL A 720 5.20 7.07 11.11
C VAL A 720 6.16 7.22 12.27
N PHE A 721 7.07 8.19 12.15
CA PHE A 721 8.05 8.53 13.17
C PHE A 721 7.94 10.03 13.42
N LEU A 722 7.60 10.39 14.66
CA LEU A 722 7.53 11.78 15.11
C LEU A 722 8.79 12.13 15.90
N ASP A 723 9.19 13.39 15.89
CA ASP A 723 10.27 13.86 16.76
C ASP A 723 9.76 14.06 18.19
N GLU A 724 10.41 13.43 19.18
CA GLU A 724 9.98 13.40 20.59
C GLU A 724 10.16 14.75 21.34
N THR A 725 10.42 15.85 20.63
CA THR A 725 10.89 17.11 21.23
C THR A 725 9.79 18.04 21.79
N SER A 726 8.50 17.64 21.77
CA SER A 726 7.43 18.31 22.53
C SER A 726 6.57 17.28 23.29
N SER A 727 6.23 17.57 24.55
CA SER A 727 5.74 16.61 25.56
C SER A 727 4.51 15.79 25.13
N VAL A 728 4.76 14.60 24.56
CA VAL A 728 3.78 13.61 24.02
C VAL A 728 2.65 14.28 23.23
N HIS A 729 3.09 15.23 22.37
CA HIS A 729 2.34 15.98 21.36
C HIS A 729 0.89 16.28 21.73
N ALA A 730 0.82 16.93 22.89
CA ALA A 730 -0.28 17.62 23.58
C ALA A 730 -1.65 16.99 23.32
N PHE A 731 -2.06 16.09 24.21
CA PHE A 731 -3.40 15.49 24.30
C PHE A 731 -4.57 16.45 23.98
N GLU A 732 -4.40 17.74 24.31
CA GLU A 732 -5.36 18.81 24.07
C GLU A 732 -5.44 19.28 22.60
N ASN A 733 -4.45 18.96 21.77
CA ASN A 733 -4.32 19.39 20.39
C ASN A 733 -5.13 18.49 19.44
N ASP A 734 -6.10 19.10 18.74
CA ASP A 734 -6.98 18.46 17.77
C ASP A 734 -6.27 17.90 16.53
N ALA A 735 -5.07 18.41 16.23
CA ALA A 735 -4.21 17.87 15.17
C ALA A 735 -3.66 16.48 15.51
N TYR A 736 -3.59 16.12 16.80
CA TYR A 736 -3.05 14.84 17.28
C TYR A 736 -4.13 13.93 17.86
N TYR A 737 -5.16 14.49 18.51
CA TYR A 737 -6.18 13.72 19.21
C TYR A 737 -7.59 14.22 18.91
N ARG A 738 -8.55 13.31 18.75
CA ARG A 738 -9.99 13.63 18.62
C ARG A 738 -10.79 13.03 19.74
N GLU A 739 -11.74 13.79 20.26
CA GLU A 739 -12.69 13.30 21.26
C GLU A 739 -13.55 12.14 20.72
N LEU A 740 -13.63 11.07 21.50
CA LEU A 740 -14.62 10.02 21.34
C LEU A 740 -15.95 10.53 21.88
N LYS A 741 -17.02 10.27 21.13
CA LYS A 741 -18.35 10.74 21.50
C LYS A 741 -19.17 9.59 22.05
N GLU A 742 -19.90 9.82 23.13
CA GLU A 742 -20.98 8.90 23.48
C GLU A 742 -22.04 8.89 22.38
N LEU A 743 -22.63 7.72 22.17
CA LEU A 743 -23.74 7.60 21.25
C LEU A 743 -25.01 7.95 22.01
N ASP A 744 -25.84 8.77 21.39
CA ASP A 744 -27.17 9.04 21.88
C ASP A 744 -28.01 7.75 21.72
N LEU A 745 -28.36 7.15 22.85
CA LEU A 745 -29.13 5.91 22.93
C LEU A 745 -30.59 6.17 23.31
N ASP A 746 -31.08 7.40 23.16
CA ASP A 746 -32.48 7.75 23.43
C ASP A 746 -33.45 6.74 22.78
N ASP A 747 -34.58 6.46 23.47
CA ASP A 747 -35.56 5.42 23.10
C ASP A 747 -36.25 5.64 21.74
N ALA A 748 -35.98 6.75 21.06
CA ALA A 748 -36.45 7.00 19.71
C ALA A 748 -35.75 6.06 18.72
N VAL A 749 -36.47 5.05 18.23
CA VAL A 749 -35.99 4.21 17.12
C VAL A 749 -35.46 5.10 16.00
N VAL A 750 -34.21 4.87 15.57
CA VAL A 750 -33.58 5.63 14.50
C VAL A 750 -34.40 5.48 13.22
N ALA A 751 -35.25 6.47 12.95
CA ALA A 751 -36.14 6.48 11.79
C ALA A 751 -35.30 6.70 10.53
N VAL A 752 -35.00 5.61 9.81
CA VAL A 752 -34.41 5.70 8.48
C VAL A 752 -35.52 6.07 7.51
N LYS A 753 -35.60 7.35 7.09
CA LYS A 753 -36.50 7.77 6.00
C LYS A 753 -36.23 6.86 4.80
N SER A 754 -37.22 6.07 4.41
CA SER A 754 -37.18 5.23 3.21
C SER A 754 -38.18 5.79 2.22
N ASP A 755 -37.78 6.01 0.98
CA ASP A 755 -38.74 5.98 -0.13
C ASP A 755 -39.03 4.51 -0.48
N TRP A 756 -39.83 3.87 0.37
CA TRP A 756 -40.23 2.46 0.22
C TRP A 756 -41.04 2.20 -1.07
N ASN A 757 -41.81 3.19 -1.53
CA ASN A 757 -42.70 3.05 -2.70
C ASN A 757 -41.96 2.98 -4.05
N ALA A 758 -40.65 3.27 -4.09
CA ALA A 758 -39.86 3.24 -5.31
C ALA A 758 -39.24 1.87 -5.62
N LEU A 759 -39.04 1.00 -4.62
CA LEU A 759 -38.40 -0.32 -4.79
C LEU A 759 -39.40 -1.47 -4.98
N THR A 760 -40.63 -1.34 -4.51
CA THR A 760 -41.65 -2.41 -4.60
C THR A 760 -42.46 -2.39 -5.89
N LYS A 761 -42.41 -1.30 -6.68
CA LYS A 761 -43.20 -1.18 -7.93
C LYS A 761 -42.52 -1.75 -9.18
N SER A 762 -41.29 -2.24 -9.10
CA SER A 762 -40.59 -2.82 -10.27
C SER A 762 -40.86 -4.32 -10.50
N SER A 763 -41.77 -4.95 -9.74
CA SER A 763 -42.05 -6.40 -9.85
C SER A 763 -43.46 -6.78 -10.32
N GLU A 764 -44.34 -5.84 -10.69
CA GLU A 764 -45.75 -6.17 -11.03
C GLU A 764 -46.27 -5.61 -12.36
N ALA A 765 -45.40 -5.28 -13.32
CA ALA A 765 -45.85 -4.86 -14.65
C ALA A 765 -45.34 -5.81 -15.75
N THR A 766 -45.84 -7.05 -15.78
CA THR A 766 -45.91 -7.88 -17.00
C THR A 766 -46.77 -9.12 -16.75
N ARG A 767 -48.09 -8.96 -16.81
CA ARG A 767 -49.06 -10.03 -17.14
C ARG A 767 -50.45 -9.41 -17.25
N ASP A 768 -50.89 -9.17 -18.48
CA ASP A 768 -52.20 -9.56 -19.02
C ASP A 768 -52.63 -8.71 -20.24
N GLY A 769 -52.95 -9.41 -21.34
CA GLY A 769 -54.24 -9.25 -22.02
C GLY A 769 -54.45 -8.22 -23.15
N SER A 770 -54.24 -8.69 -24.39
CA SER A 770 -55.14 -8.63 -25.58
C SER A 770 -55.60 -7.31 -26.25
N ASP A 771 -55.33 -7.28 -27.57
CA ASP A 771 -56.13 -6.83 -28.73
C ASP A 771 -56.70 -5.40 -28.84
N SER A 772 -56.26 -4.65 -29.86
CA SER A 772 -57.05 -4.33 -31.08
C SER A 772 -56.31 -3.36 -32.03
N ASP A 773 -56.60 -3.55 -33.32
CA ASP A 773 -56.10 -2.86 -34.52
C ASP A 773 -56.11 -1.32 -34.51
N SER A 774 -55.12 -0.72 -35.17
CA SER A 774 -55.34 0.09 -36.40
C SER A 774 -54.02 0.62 -36.97
N ASP A 775 -53.85 0.45 -38.28
CA ASP A 775 -52.81 1.00 -39.16
C ASP A 775 -52.67 2.54 -39.05
N GLU A 776 -51.44 3.05 -39.16
CA GLU A 776 -51.10 4.17 -40.08
C GLU A 776 -49.57 4.38 -40.20
N GLU A 777 -49.18 4.85 -41.38
CA GLU A 777 -47.85 4.84 -42.01
C GLU A 777 -46.84 5.91 -41.51
N LEU A 778 -45.56 5.54 -41.63
CA LEU A 778 -44.37 6.32 -42.06
C LEU A 778 -44.06 7.68 -41.39
N SER A 779 -42.91 7.76 -40.72
CA SER A 779 -41.73 8.52 -41.21
C SER A 779 -40.54 8.46 -40.23
N GLU A 780 -39.35 8.54 -40.82
CA GLU A 780 -38.02 8.40 -40.22
C GLU A 780 -37.65 9.56 -39.30
N ASP A 781 -37.17 9.26 -38.08
CA ASP A 781 -36.04 9.94 -37.41
C ASP A 781 -35.80 9.32 -36.02
N GLU A 782 -34.96 8.28 -35.93
CA GLU A 782 -34.39 7.82 -34.64
C GLU A 782 -32.87 7.99 -34.63
N GLN A 783 -32.42 9.02 -33.92
CA GLN A 783 -31.05 9.13 -33.43
C GLN A 783 -30.83 8.10 -32.32
N PRO A 784 -29.80 7.24 -32.38
CA PRO A 784 -29.50 6.35 -31.27
C PRO A 784 -28.99 7.16 -30.08
N ALA A 785 -29.68 6.99 -28.94
CA ALA A 785 -29.29 7.52 -27.66
C ALA A 785 -27.83 7.21 -27.35
N LYS A 786 -27.05 8.26 -27.04
CA LYS A 786 -25.65 8.17 -26.62
C LYS A 786 -25.55 7.35 -25.33
N THR A 787 -25.18 6.09 -25.44
CA THR A 787 -24.62 5.29 -24.35
C THR A 787 -23.31 5.93 -23.89
N ALA A 788 -23.35 6.59 -22.72
CA ALA A 788 -22.18 7.12 -22.06
C ALA A 788 -21.32 5.98 -21.50
N GLY A 789 -20.32 5.54 -22.27
CA GLY A 789 -19.26 4.68 -21.77
C GLY A 789 -18.49 5.38 -20.65
N PHE A 790 -18.47 4.74 -19.48
CA PHE A 790 -17.80 5.26 -18.28
C PHE A 790 -16.29 5.04 -18.42
N ALA A 791 -15.54 6.12 -18.58
CA ALA A 791 -14.08 6.11 -18.54
C ALA A 791 -13.61 6.27 -17.08
N PHE A 792 -12.73 5.37 -16.63
CA PHE A 792 -12.03 5.50 -15.36
C PHE A 792 -11.16 6.75 -15.40
N ASN A 793 -11.56 7.77 -14.63
CA ASN A 793 -10.92 9.08 -14.66
C ASN A 793 -10.11 9.27 -13.36
N PHE A 794 -8.90 8.72 -13.33
CA PHE A 794 -7.88 9.13 -12.35
C PHE A 794 -7.06 10.31 -12.93
N GLN A 795 -7.65 11.50 -12.93
CA GLN A 795 -6.99 12.82 -13.07
C GLN A 795 -7.70 13.79 -12.10
N ALA A 796 -7.04 14.58 -11.25
CA ALA A 796 -5.69 15.15 -11.31
C ALA A 796 -5.10 15.29 -9.89
#